data_AF-A0ABD3WTI1-F1
#
_entry.id   AF-A0ABD3WTI1-F1
#
_cell.length_a   1.000
_cell.length_b   1.000
_cell.length_c   1.000
_cell.angle_alpha   90.00
_cell.angle_beta   90.00
_cell.angle_gamma   90.00
#
_symmetry.space_group_name_H-M   'P 1'
#
loop_
_entity.id
_entity.type
_entity.pdbx_description
1 polymer ?
#
loop_
_entity_poly.entity_id
_entity_poly.type
_entity_poly.pdbx_seq_one_letter_code
_entity_poly.pdbx_strand_id
1 'polypeptide(L)'
;MAGSGAYIFSVAVVAIIVIGILDVLTNFESNSCEMTYMFEQPEYIRVPMKKNVSKSFPRFELYIYGEGPYAKSIAKLKLEGIPVLFIPGHGGSFKQVRSLGSVALRKTEMLAQKNHFNYFSVDLNEDLSGMFGGVLWQETEYVHHAIQKILSLYKNAQNPPKSVVLVGHSMGGMIARALFVLPDFDSQTVHTIITEATPHQGPVMALDGNLKHFYHTVNEHWLKYKNSSLSHVTVVSTGGGHRDVMVRQGLTSLNDIVDSSRSVSTCTMSVPRAWVSTDHQCAVWCRQMVLATERSLFNIVDKDTKQISTDPEFRMSVFKHHFLTNPTSTNFFAKWRQDVKLDPAKKWTLKKEKSWKLTQDSITEETYFAIPLEGEYVDEVVIVSNSPQVDWVCACKLNDNEERCSTCKNLSPKGQLLPPLHSNKKVIHLNLKDEGLQNMSHVVVIFPPTPHGVIIIAEVYDSMGRHLVNSIPGLFEIMVSFPESVLKGMLILDLNEGSSYYRLKLMNLNNVVKAYAATLVVSKCKDEKPVETEGSVLHFNIPWVNEDTYKYMKYGENGSLSLKLQSGPVDDNKDSIVINMYLDPTCVYQLKILASLKEMFGQFVRFYGTLIPAYCVAVLLMSLTYQLKSLAGAGECPSALQSILWAWKPLRLAPIAMVLQFLARNEDVQHFLILLHVPTFDGAFLIRQGIWFRGAHMVFYLTGFGIIAFHAVIVNAVIQIASRILGLIFGWCPVSRFGHILCLIMTVVAAVLSLLFCGAIGIFVSYIICLIQVLKLCYQSSRNNDARLKSKFHFFFLLFLTWMWVLILNSPSLIIWVKNVQYSHSLAEDPSRITGFLGSILLFIFLLCDTPFSGRSAFKMVGYAVHALSTLLLVYGVESIFRVPYFALVSLAAVALPIVAQELTAKFSRRPKTE
;
A
#
# COMPACT_ATOMS: atom_id res chain seq x y z
N MET A 1 4.48 -42.96 5.94
CA MET A 1 3.39 -42.10 6.47
C MET A 1 3.80 -40.63 6.61
N ALA A 2 4.96 -40.29 7.20
CA ALA A 2 5.37 -38.88 7.38
C ALA A 2 5.58 -38.07 6.06
N GLY A 3 6.03 -38.71 4.97
CA GLY A 3 6.23 -38.04 3.68
C GLY A 3 4.93 -37.61 2.99
N SER A 4 3.90 -38.47 3.00
CA SER A 4 2.62 -38.20 2.34
C SER A 4 1.88 -37.00 2.95
N GLY A 5 1.93 -36.84 4.28
CA GLY A 5 1.32 -35.70 4.97
C GLY A 5 1.97 -34.35 4.62
N ALA A 6 3.30 -34.31 4.49
CA ALA A 6 4.02 -33.09 4.12
C ALA A 6 3.71 -32.64 2.67
N TYR A 7 3.53 -33.58 1.74
CA TYR A 7 3.13 -33.26 0.37
C TYR A 7 1.69 -32.74 0.30
N ILE A 8 0.75 -33.39 1.00
CA ILE A 8 -0.64 -32.92 1.08
C ILE A 8 -0.69 -31.50 1.63
N PHE A 9 0.07 -31.22 2.69
CA PHE A 9 0.19 -29.87 3.23
C PHE A 9 0.77 -28.88 2.20
N SER A 10 1.83 -29.26 1.48
CA SER A 10 2.44 -28.36 0.48
C SER A 10 1.45 -27.95 -0.62
N VAL A 11 0.62 -28.90 -1.09
CA VAL A 11 -0.44 -28.63 -2.06
C VAL A 11 -1.50 -27.70 -1.46
N ALA A 12 -1.92 -27.94 -0.21
CA ALA A 12 -2.89 -27.10 0.48
C ALA A 12 -2.37 -25.65 0.66
N VAL A 13 -1.10 -25.48 1.07
CA VAL A 13 -0.47 -24.15 1.21
C VAL A 13 -0.46 -23.42 -0.11
N VAL A 14 0.00 -24.07 -1.19
CA VAL A 14 0.04 -23.43 -2.51
C VAL A 14 -1.37 -23.09 -3.00
N ALA A 15 -2.36 -23.97 -2.79
CA ALA A 15 -3.75 -23.68 -3.13
C ALA A 15 -4.29 -22.45 -2.38
N ILE A 16 -4.02 -22.34 -1.08
CA ILE A 16 -4.41 -21.17 -0.27
C ILE A 16 -3.76 -19.88 -0.79
N ILE A 17 -2.45 -19.92 -1.08
CA ILE A 17 -1.73 -18.77 -1.63
C ILE A 17 -2.27 -18.39 -3.02
N VAL A 18 -2.56 -19.36 -3.89
CA VAL A 18 -3.15 -19.11 -5.22
C VAL A 18 -4.55 -18.49 -5.08
N ILE A 19 -5.40 -19.00 -4.18
CA ILE A 19 -6.71 -18.40 -3.90
C ILE A 19 -6.55 -16.96 -3.38
N GLY A 20 -5.59 -16.72 -2.49
CA GLY A 20 -5.28 -15.38 -2.00
C GLY A 20 -4.78 -14.43 -3.10
N ILE A 21 -3.90 -14.89 -3.98
CA ILE A 21 -3.43 -14.13 -5.16
C ILE A 21 -4.62 -13.83 -6.07
N LEU A 22 -5.46 -14.82 -6.36
CA LEU A 22 -6.68 -14.63 -7.15
C LEU A 22 -7.62 -13.63 -6.49
N ASP A 23 -7.77 -13.64 -5.17
CA ASP A 23 -8.54 -12.62 -4.46
C ASP A 23 -7.95 -11.22 -4.68
N VAL A 24 -6.66 -11.02 -4.40
CA VAL A 24 -5.98 -9.72 -4.61
C VAL A 24 -6.12 -9.24 -6.07
N LEU A 25 -6.08 -10.14 -7.04
CA LEU A 25 -6.13 -9.81 -8.48
C LEU A 25 -7.54 -9.74 -9.06
N THR A 26 -8.59 -10.17 -8.35
CA THR A 26 -9.96 -10.24 -8.93
C THR A 26 -11.03 -9.65 -8.04
N ASN A 27 -10.82 -9.58 -6.73
CA ASN A 27 -11.77 -9.07 -5.75
C ASN A 27 -11.68 -7.55 -5.64
N PHE A 28 -11.97 -6.90 -6.77
CA PHE A 28 -12.19 -5.48 -6.81
C PHE A 28 -13.69 -5.22 -6.69
N GLU A 29 -14.09 -4.36 -5.75
CA GLU A 29 -15.42 -3.75 -5.82
C GLU A 29 -15.64 -3.16 -7.22
N SER A 30 -16.88 -3.13 -7.72
CA SER A 30 -17.17 -2.49 -9.02
C SER A 30 -16.55 -1.10 -9.06
N ASN A 31 -15.86 -0.78 -10.17
CA ASN A 31 -15.17 0.50 -10.29
C ASN A 31 -16.21 1.63 -10.26
N SER A 32 -16.35 2.25 -9.10
CA SER A 32 -17.30 3.33 -8.84
C SER A 32 -16.67 4.70 -9.09
N CYS A 33 -15.37 4.69 -9.41
CA CYS A 33 -14.66 5.88 -9.83
C CYS A 33 -15.07 6.27 -11.25
N GLU A 34 -15.58 7.48 -11.42
CA GLU A 34 -15.95 8.01 -12.72
C GLU A 34 -14.69 8.45 -13.47
N MET A 35 -14.66 8.24 -14.78
CA MET A 35 -13.56 8.70 -15.62
C MET A 35 -13.59 10.22 -15.77
N THR A 36 -12.43 10.87 -15.69
CA THR A 36 -12.24 12.22 -16.22
C THR A 36 -12.07 12.17 -17.73
N TYR A 37 -12.67 13.13 -18.44
CA TYR A 37 -12.51 13.28 -19.88
C TYR A 37 -11.83 14.62 -20.19
N MET A 38 -10.97 14.61 -21.21
CA MET A 38 -10.44 15.83 -21.82
C MET A 38 -11.47 16.33 -22.83
N PHE A 39 -11.82 17.60 -22.75
CA PHE A 39 -12.88 18.18 -23.59
C PHE A 39 -12.36 18.51 -24.99
N GLU A 40 -11.08 18.83 -25.09
CA GLU A 40 -10.37 19.07 -26.33
C GLU A 40 -9.12 18.18 -26.43
N GLN A 41 -8.44 18.22 -27.57
CA GLN A 41 -7.26 17.40 -27.80
C GLN A 41 -6.14 17.79 -26.80
N PRO A 42 -5.66 16.86 -25.96
CA PRO A 42 -4.58 17.13 -25.02
C PRO A 42 -3.26 17.31 -25.76
N GLU A 43 -2.56 18.40 -25.48
CA GLU A 43 -1.24 18.73 -26.01
C GLU A 43 -0.23 18.87 -24.87
N TYR A 44 0.98 18.36 -25.11
CA TYR A 44 2.10 18.42 -24.17
C TYR A 44 3.25 19.18 -24.82
N ILE A 45 3.39 20.44 -24.45
CA ILE A 45 4.35 21.34 -25.07
C ILE A 45 5.66 21.20 -24.31
N ARG A 46 6.71 20.82 -25.03
CA ARG A 46 8.04 20.63 -24.44
C ARG A 46 8.60 21.96 -23.95
N VAL A 47 9.03 21.99 -22.69
CA VAL A 47 9.71 23.13 -22.07
C VAL A 47 11.22 22.90 -22.18
N PRO A 48 11.96 23.70 -22.97
CA PRO A 48 13.39 23.48 -23.16
C PRO A 48 14.17 23.81 -21.89
N MET A 49 14.92 22.83 -21.40
CA MET A 49 15.84 22.95 -20.27
C MET A 49 17.15 23.64 -20.69
N LYS A 50 17.95 24.09 -19.72
CA LYS A 50 19.29 24.62 -19.99
C LYS A 50 20.17 23.51 -20.60
N LYS A 51 21.06 23.87 -21.55
CA LYS A 51 21.90 22.89 -22.28
C LYS A 51 22.71 21.96 -21.37
N ASN A 52 23.22 22.47 -20.26
CA ASN A 52 23.96 21.67 -19.27
C ASN A 52 23.05 20.62 -18.60
N VAL A 53 21.83 21.01 -18.21
CA VAL A 53 20.84 20.09 -17.62
C VAL A 53 20.44 19.02 -18.63
N SER A 54 20.13 19.38 -19.87
CA SER A 54 19.79 18.41 -20.92
C SER A 54 20.93 17.44 -21.24
N LYS A 55 22.19 17.86 -21.05
CA LYS A 55 23.35 16.97 -21.23
C LYS A 55 23.52 16.01 -20.05
N SER A 56 23.29 16.48 -18.82
CA SER A 56 23.37 15.65 -17.60
C SER A 56 22.21 14.68 -17.47
N PHE A 57 21.02 15.06 -17.95
CA PHE A 57 19.78 14.29 -17.86
C PHE A 57 19.17 14.09 -19.25
N PRO A 58 19.85 13.37 -20.18
CA PRO A 58 19.45 13.30 -21.58
C PRO A 58 18.14 12.53 -21.83
N ARG A 59 17.70 11.73 -20.86
CA ARG A 59 16.49 10.91 -20.91
C ARG A 59 15.28 11.55 -20.22
N PHE A 60 15.45 12.70 -19.55
CA PHE A 60 14.38 13.36 -18.81
C PHE A 60 13.95 14.64 -19.51
N GLU A 61 12.64 14.91 -19.47
CA GLU A 61 12.04 16.04 -20.16
C GLU A 61 11.01 16.76 -19.28
N LEU A 62 10.68 18.00 -19.65
CA LEU A 62 9.68 18.80 -18.95
C LEU A 62 8.63 19.25 -19.95
N TYR A 63 7.36 19.12 -19.59
CA TYR A 63 6.23 19.45 -20.41
C TYR A 63 5.29 20.41 -19.68
N ILE A 64 4.58 21.25 -20.43
CA ILE A 64 3.38 21.97 -19.97
C ILE A 64 2.16 21.42 -20.71
N TYR A 65 1.09 21.16 -19.96
CA TYR A 65 -0.17 20.65 -20.45
C TYR A 65 -1.07 21.80 -20.96
N GLY A 66 -1.73 21.58 -22.09
CA GLY A 66 -2.80 22.44 -22.58
C GLY A 66 -3.76 21.67 -23.48
N GLU A 67 -4.88 22.29 -23.84
CA GLU A 67 -5.84 21.74 -24.80
C GLU A 67 -6.21 22.78 -25.86
N GLY A 68 -6.34 22.34 -27.12
CA GLY A 68 -6.81 23.13 -28.25
C GLY A 68 -6.32 24.59 -28.30
N PRO A 69 -7.18 25.63 -28.32
CA PRO A 69 -6.74 27.03 -28.38
C PRO A 69 -5.85 27.45 -27.21
N TYR A 70 -6.07 26.91 -26.01
CA TYR A 70 -5.23 27.20 -24.86
C TYR A 70 -3.81 26.66 -25.05
N ALA A 71 -3.65 25.45 -25.61
CA ALA A 71 -2.32 24.92 -25.94
C ALA A 71 -1.55 25.86 -26.90
N LYS A 72 -2.23 26.37 -27.94
CA LYS A 72 -1.65 27.33 -28.88
C LYS A 72 -1.23 28.64 -28.22
N SER A 73 -1.97 29.11 -27.21
CA SER A 73 -1.65 30.36 -26.51
C SER A 73 -0.40 30.23 -25.64
N ILE A 74 -0.22 29.08 -24.97
CA ILE A 74 0.93 28.81 -24.09
C ILE A 74 2.17 28.27 -24.83
N ALA A 75 2.07 27.95 -26.14
CA ALA A 75 3.17 27.41 -26.94
C ALA A 75 4.44 28.28 -26.96
N LYS A 76 4.30 29.60 -26.79
CA LYS A 76 5.43 30.54 -26.68
C LYS A 76 6.05 30.63 -25.29
N LEU A 77 5.51 29.90 -24.30
CA LEU A 77 5.95 29.87 -22.90
C LEU A 77 5.98 31.24 -22.23
N LYS A 78 5.08 32.14 -22.64
CA LYS A 78 4.77 33.39 -21.94
C LYS A 78 3.56 33.13 -21.05
N LEU A 79 3.82 32.86 -19.77
CA LEU A 79 2.83 32.31 -18.86
C LEU A 79 2.43 33.32 -17.78
N GLU A 80 1.18 33.25 -17.36
CA GLU A 80 0.61 33.90 -16.18
C GLU A 80 -0.10 32.82 -15.36
N GLY A 81 -0.48 33.08 -14.10
CA GLY A 81 -1.22 32.12 -13.28
C GLY A 81 -0.35 31.40 -12.25
N ILE A 82 -0.82 30.21 -11.83
CA ILE A 82 -0.25 29.44 -10.72
C ILE A 82 0.42 28.17 -11.27
N PRO A 83 1.74 27.98 -11.08
CA PRO A 83 2.43 26.79 -11.55
C PRO A 83 2.17 25.59 -10.64
N VAL A 84 1.76 24.47 -11.26
CA VAL A 84 1.65 23.15 -10.61
C VAL A 84 2.58 22.19 -11.33
N LEU A 85 3.40 21.44 -10.61
CA LEU A 85 4.28 20.41 -11.17
C LEU A 85 3.79 19.04 -10.76
N PHE A 86 3.36 18.25 -11.75
CA PHE A 86 3.07 16.85 -11.60
C PHE A 86 4.34 16.01 -11.74
N ILE A 87 4.55 15.09 -10.80
CA ILE A 87 5.68 14.16 -10.78
C ILE A 87 5.10 12.74 -10.85
N PRO A 88 5.33 12.00 -11.96
CA PRO A 88 4.82 10.65 -12.12
C PRO A 88 5.53 9.65 -11.21
N GLY A 89 4.89 8.49 -11.05
CA GLY A 89 5.38 7.40 -10.21
C GLY A 89 6.22 6.36 -10.95
N HIS A 90 6.36 5.21 -10.29
CA HIS A 90 6.99 4.00 -10.85
C HIS A 90 6.38 3.62 -12.21
N GLY A 91 7.19 3.62 -13.27
CA GLY A 91 6.71 3.30 -14.63
C GLY A 91 5.69 4.30 -15.18
N GLY A 92 5.54 5.47 -14.55
CA GLY A 92 4.47 6.42 -14.83
C GLY A 92 4.83 7.38 -15.97
N SER A 93 3.87 7.61 -16.86
CA SER A 93 4.00 8.59 -17.94
C SER A 93 3.66 10.00 -17.46
N PHE A 94 4.39 10.99 -17.94
CA PHE A 94 4.07 12.42 -17.72
C PHE A 94 2.64 12.79 -18.15
N LYS A 95 2.02 12.01 -19.03
CA LYS A 95 0.65 12.17 -19.54
C LYS A 95 -0.44 11.94 -18.49
N GLN A 96 -0.10 11.37 -17.34
CA GLN A 96 -1.04 11.18 -16.22
C GLN A 96 -1.63 12.52 -15.72
N VAL A 97 -0.90 13.63 -15.90
CA VAL A 97 -1.34 14.99 -15.49
C VAL A 97 -2.63 15.46 -16.17
N ARG A 98 -3.03 14.87 -17.30
CA ARG A 98 -4.14 15.33 -18.15
C ARG A 98 -5.46 15.51 -17.41
N SER A 99 -5.73 14.67 -16.42
CA SER A 99 -6.99 14.68 -15.68
C SER A 99 -7.08 15.91 -14.79
N LEU A 100 -6.02 16.24 -14.06
CA LEU A 100 -5.91 17.46 -13.27
C LEU A 100 -5.91 18.70 -14.18
N GLY A 101 -5.06 18.70 -15.21
CA GLY A 101 -4.95 19.81 -16.15
C GLY A 101 -6.25 20.16 -16.87
N SER A 102 -6.98 19.15 -17.36
CA SER A 102 -8.29 19.33 -18.01
C SER A 102 -9.31 19.95 -17.06
N VAL A 103 -9.46 19.36 -15.86
CA VAL A 103 -10.47 19.84 -14.90
C VAL A 103 -10.14 21.26 -14.41
N ALA A 104 -8.87 21.59 -14.19
CA ALA A 104 -8.44 22.93 -13.84
C ALA A 104 -8.75 23.96 -14.93
N LEU A 105 -8.49 23.62 -16.20
CA LEU A 105 -8.79 24.48 -17.35
C LEU A 105 -10.29 24.78 -17.44
N ARG A 106 -11.14 23.74 -17.42
CA ARG A 106 -12.60 23.91 -17.52
C ARG A 106 -13.17 24.67 -16.33
N LYS A 107 -12.66 24.43 -15.13
CA LYS A 107 -13.09 25.16 -13.94
C LYS A 107 -12.73 26.64 -14.01
N THR A 108 -11.57 26.98 -14.56
CA THR A 108 -11.17 28.37 -14.80
C THR A 108 -12.14 29.06 -15.75
N GLU A 109 -12.45 28.42 -16.89
CA GLU A 109 -13.40 28.92 -17.88
C GLU A 109 -14.81 29.13 -17.30
N MET A 110 -15.31 28.16 -16.53
CA MET A 110 -16.63 28.23 -15.90
C MET A 110 -16.74 29.34 -14.86
N LEU A 111 -15.69 29.59 -14.09
CA LEU A 111 -15.72 30.60 -13.04
C LEU A 111 -15.54 32.03 -13.59
N ALA A 112 -15.20 32.18 -14.88
CA ALA A 112 -14.75 33.44 -15.48
C ALA A 112 -13.69 34.18 -14.63
N GLN A 113 -12.95 33.41 -13.82
CA GLN A 113 -11.95 33.93 -12.89
C GLN A 113 -10.64 34.11 -13.63
N LYS A 114 -9.86 35.13 -13.24
CA LYS A 114 -8.47 35.29 -13.69
C LYS A 114 -7.50 34.27 -13.08
N ASN A 115 -7.94 33.54 -12.05
CA ASN A 115 -7.13 32.53 -11.37
C ASN A 115 -7.13 31.25 -12.19
N HIS A 116 -6.00 30.94 -12.80
CA HIS A 116 -5.82 29.73 -13.60
C HIS A 116 -4.53 29.02 -13.21
N PHE A 117 -4.52 27.71 -13.36
CA PHE A 117 -3.40 26.84 -13.02
C PHE A 117 -2.71 26.38 -14.30
N ASN A 118 -1.38 26.51 -14.36
CA ASN A 118 -0.59 25.93 -15.44
C ASN A 118 0.04 24.63 -14.94
N TYR A 119 -0.42 23.52 -15.50
CA TYR A 119 0.07 22.19 -15.16
C TYR A 119 1.31 21.84 -15.96
N PHE A 120 2.42 21.70 -15.27
CA PHE A 120 3.65 21.12 -15.77
C PHE A 120 3.73 19.64 -15.37
N SER A 121 4.50 18.88 -16.13
CA SER A 121 4.74 17.47 -15.84
C SER A 121 6.16 17.09 -16.28
N VAL A 122 6.89 16.38 -15.42
CA VAL A 122 8.20 15.82 -15.79
C VAL A 122 8.02 14.46 -16.45
N ASP A 123 8.79 14.22 -17.50
CA ASP A 123 9.00 12.89 -18.07
C ASP A 123 10.29 12.30 -17.48
N LEU A 124 10.13 11.26 -16.67
CA LEU A 124 11.22 10.54 -16.00
C LEU A 124 11.55 9.23 -16.73
N ASN A 125 11.35 9.16 -18.05
CA ASN A 125 11.62 7.98 -18.88
C ASN A 125 10.81 6.73 -18.44
N GLU A 126 9.73 6.93 -17.69
CA GLU A 126 8.92 5.88 -17.06
C GLU A 126 9.79 4.89 -16.26
N ASP A 127 10.85 5.36 -15.60
CA ASP A 127 11.77 4.49 -14.87
C ASP A 127 11.05 3.70 -13.76
N LEU A 128 11.53 2.47 -13.50
CA LEU A 128 10.95 1.54 -12.53
C LEU A 128 11.39 1.86 -11.10
N SER A 129 11.29 3.13 -10.70
CA SER A 129 11.81 3.70 -9.45
C SER A 129 11.34 3.01 -8.16
N GLY A 130 10.13 2.45 -8.17
CA GLY A 130 9.60 1.63 -7.06
C GLY A 130 10.25 0.25 -6.86
N MET A 131 11.04 -0.25 -7.82
CA MET A 131 11.76 -1.53 -7.73
C MET A 131 13.29 -1.36 -7.73
N PHE A 132 13.78 -0.13 -7.89
CA PHE A 132 15.21 0.16 -8.01
C PHE A 132 15.51 1.60 -7.58
N GLY A 133 16.22 1.73 -6.47
CA GLY A 133 16.55 3.01 -5.87
C GLY A 133 17.61 3.83 -6.61
N GLY A 134 18.42 3.21 -7.47
CA GLY A 134 19.56 3.86 -8.12
C GLY A 134 19.22 4.97 -9.12
N VAL A 135 17.94 5.19 -9.43
CA VAL A 135 17.47 6.31 -10.27
C VAL A 135 16.92 7.50 -9.47
N LEU A 136 16.55 7.30 -8.20
CA LEU A 136 15.72 8.23 -7.43
C LEU A 136 16.40 9.60 -7.21
N TRP A 137 17.71 9.61 -6.96
CA TRP A 137 18.45 10.86 -6.79
C TRP A 137 18.55 11.65 -8.10
N GLN A 138 18.76 10.98 -9.24
CA GLN A 138 18.78 11.65 -10.55
C GLN A 138 17.41 12.24 -10.91
N GLU A 139 16.34 11.52 -10.61
CA GLU A 139 14.97 12.03 -10.77
C GLU A 139 14.74 13.27 -9.88
N THR A 140 15.19 13.22 -8.62
CA THR A 140 15.07 14.33 -7.64
C THR A 140 15.84 15.57 -8.10
N GLU A 141 17.09 15.42 -8.55
CA GLU A 141 17.92 16.51 -9.07
C GLU A 141 17.31 17.14 -10.34
N TYR A 142 16.76 16.31 -11.23
CA TYR A 142 16.09 16.82 -12.43
C TYR A 142 14.83 17.62 -12.09
N VAL A 143 14.02 17.14 -11.13
CA VAL A 143 12.83 17.87 -10.64
C VAL A 143 13.23 19.20 -10.00
N HIS A 144 14.33 19.25 -9.24
CA HIS A 144 14.86 20.52 -8.71
C HIS A 144 15.15 21.53 -9.84
N HIS A 145 15.83 21.10 -10.92
CA HIS A 145 16.06 21.95 -12.09
C HIS A 145 14.76 22.33 -12.81
N ALA A 146 13.78 21.44 -12.86
CA ALA A 146 12.46 21.71 -13.44
C ALA A 146 11.75 22.84 -12.68
N ILE A 147 11.76 22.82 -11.35
CA ILE A 147 11.17 23.89 -10.51
C ILE A 147 11.82 25.24 -10.79
N GLN A 148 13.17 25.29 -10.83
CA GLN A 148 13.90 26.52 -11.18
C GLN A 148 13.54 27.01 -12.59
N LYS A 149 13.40 26.09 -13.55
CA LYS A 149 13.01 26.43 -14.92
C LYS A 149 11.59 26.99 -14.96
N ILE A 150 10.63 26.36 -14.27
CA ILE A 150 9.24 26.79 -14.21
C ILE A 150 9.13 28.21 -13.68
N LEU A 151 9.70 28.50 -12.50
CA LEU A 151 9.66 29.84 -11.92
C LEU A 151 10.31 30.89 -12.84
N SER A 152 11.34 30.52 -13.61
CA SER A 152 11.97 31.42 -14.57
C SER A 152 11.07 31.85 -15.74
N LEU A 153 10.02 31.09 -16.06
CA LEU A 153 9.07 31.41 -17.13
C LEU A 153 8.13 32.56 -16.76
N TYR A 154 7.95 32.83 -15.46
CA TYR A 154 7.00 33.83 -14.97
C TYR A 154 7.65 35.16 -14.58
N LYS A 155 8.94 35.37 -14.84
CA LYS A 155 9.67 36.60 -14.45
C LYS A 155 9.01 37.90 -14.92
N ASN A 156 8.27 37.85 -16.02
CA ASN A 156 7.60 39.00 -16.62
C ASN A 156 6.08 39.02 -16.35
N ALA A 157 5.55 38.09 -15.54
CA ALA A 157 4.14 38.08 -15.17
C ALA A 157 3.85 39.24 -14.21
N GLN A 158 2.60 39.74 -14.21
CA GLN A 158 2.18 40.85 -13.34
C GLN A 158 2.38 40.52 -11.84
N ASN A 159 1.97 39.31 -11.43
CA ASN A 159 2.15 38.78 -10.08
C ASN A 159 2.96 37.47 -10.16
N PRO A 160 4.31 37.53 -10.19
CA PRO A 160 5.13 36.35 -10.40
C PRO A 160 5.02 35.38 -9.20
N PRO A 161 4.75 34.09 -9.44
CA PRO A 161 4.73 33.07 -8.40
C PRO A 161 6.13 32.92 -7.78
N LYS A 162 6.19 32.80 -6.45
CA LYS A 162 7.42 32.49 -5.71
C LYS A 162 7.59 30.99 -5.45
N SER A 163 6.51 30.23 -5.55
CA SER A 163 6.48 28.79 -5.25
C SER A 163 5.71 28.00 -6.31
N VAL A 164 6.03 26.72 -6.42
CA VAL A 164 5.34 25.74 -7.27
C VAL A 164 4.58 24.75 -6.38
N VAL A 165 3.33 24.44 -6.73
CA VAL A 165 2.58 23.36 -6.08
C VAL A 165 3.07 22.02 -6.63
N LEU A 166 3.40 21.07 -5.76
CA LEU A 166 3.80 19.73 -6.21
C LEU A 166 2.65 18.75 -6.08
N VAL A 167 2.38 17.99 -7.14
CA VAL A 167 1.49 16.84 -7.12
C VAL A 167 2.28 15.59 -7.49
N GLY A 168 2.48 14.68 -6.54
CA GLY A 168 3.28 13.48 -6.73
C GLY A 168 2.44 12.21 -6.70
N HIS A 169 2.52 11.39 -7.74
CA HIS A 169 1.89 10.07 -7.76
C HIS A 169 2.90 8.99 -7.39
N SER A 170 2.55 8.08 -6.48
CA SER A 170 3.39 6.94 -6.11
C SER A 170 4.82 7.39 -5.75
N MET A 171 5.87 6.88 -6.41
CA MET A 171 7.24 7.34 -6.18
C MET A 171 7.47 8.85 -6.42
N GLY A 172 6.65 9.49 -7.25
CA GLY A 172 6.71 10.94 -7.49
C GLY A 172 6.48 11.78 -6.23
N GLY A 173 5.65 11.31 -5.29
CA GLY A 173 5.48 11.97 -4.00
C GLY A 173 6.68 11.81 -3.07
N MET A 174 7.43 10.71 -3.19
CA MET A 174 8.69 10.53 -2.49
C MET A 174 9.80 11.43 -3.06
N ILE A 175 9.85 11.56 -4.39
CA ILE A 175 10.74 12.51 -5.07
C ILE A 175 10.43 13.95 -4.64
N ALA A 176 9.15 14.34 -4.58
CA ALA A 176 8.72 15.65 -4.11
C ALA A 176 9.24 15.98 -2.70
N ARG A 177 9.23 15.00 -1.79
CA ARG A 177 9.79 15.16 -0.44
C ARG A 177 11.31 15.15 -0.41
N ALA A 178 11.94 14.38 -1.30
CA ALA A 178 13.40 14.27 -1.38
C ALA A 178 14.08 15.56 -1.84
N LEU A 179 13.36 16.44 -2.55
CA LEU A 179 13.85 17.78 -2.91
C LEU A 179 14.43 18.55 -1.73
N PHE A 180 13.78 18.47 -0.57
CA PHE A 180 14.20 19.19 0.64
C PHE A 180 15.49 18.66 1.27
N VAL A 181 15.97 17.50 0.83
CA VAL A 181 17.24 16.91 1.27
C VAL A 181 18.42 17.46 0.45
N LEU A 182 18.17 17.94 -0.76
CA LEU A 182 19.23 18.45 -1.64
C LEU A 182 19.85 19.72 -1.04
N PRO A 183 21.20 19.86 -1.04
CA PRO A 183 21.89 20.98 -0.39
C PRO A 183 21.55 22.34 -1.02
N ASP A 184 21.34 22.39 -2.33
CA ASP A 184 21.07 23.62 -3.08
C ASP A 184 19.58 23.89 -3.31
N PHE A 185 18.69 23.13 -2.65
CA PHE A 185 17.24 23.32 -2.79
C PHE A 185 16.72 24.41 -1.86
N ASP A 186 16.17 25.47 -2.43
CA ASP A 186 15.45 26.50 -1.67
C ASP A 186 14.06 26.00 -1.26
N SER A 187 13.89 25.73 0.04
CA SER A 187 12.63 25.24 0.59
C SER A 187 11.46 26.22 0.43
N GLN A 188 11.70 27.51 0.21
CA GLN A 188 10.65 28.51 -0.01
C GLN A 188 9.99 28.40 -1.40
N THR A 189 10.60 27.65 -2.31
CA THR A 189 10.03 27.41 -3.65
C THR A 189 8.87 26.42 -3.65
N VAL A 190 8.58 25.76 -2.53
CA VAL A 190 7.48 24.79 -2.40
C VAL A 190 6.79 24.92 -1.04
N HIS A 191 5.49 25.26 -1.07
CA HIS A 191 4.66 25.41 0.14
C HIS A 191 3.60 24.31 0.30
N THR A 192 3.24 23.65 -0.79
CA THR A 192 2.12 22.70 -0.87
C THR A 192 2.55 21.47 -1.65
N ILE A 193 2.37 20.30 -1.04
CA ILE A 193 2.60 19.01 -1.67
C ILE A 193 1.33 18.18 -1.54
N ILE A 194 0.82 17.67 -2.66
CA ILE A 194 -0.29 16.71 -2.70
C ILE A 194 0.28 15.40 -3.22
N THR A 195 0.06 14.32 -2.48
CA THR A 195 0.55 12.99 -2.82
C THR A 195 -0.59 12.00 -2.96
N GLU A 196 -0.52 11.21 -4.02
CA GLU A 196 -1.55 10.25 -4.41
C GLU A 196 -0.90 8.88 -4.48
N ALA A 197 -1.39 7.94 -3.67
CA ALA A 197 -0.88 6.57 -3.53
C ALA A 197 0.65 6.49 -3.27
N THR A 198 1.22 7.48 -2.57
CA THR A 198 2.66 7.54 -2.29
C THR A 198 3.02 6.74 -1.05
N PRO A 199 3.90 5.73 -1.13
CA PRO A 199 4.43 5.05 0.05
C PRO A 199 5.40 5.95 0.81
N HIS A 200 4.96 6.64 1.86
CA HIS A 200 5.78 7.54 2.66
C HIS A 200 6.58 6.84 3.76
N GLN A 201 6.01 5.82 4.39
CA GLN A 201 6.60 5.17 5.58
C GLN A 201 7.83 4.29 5.24
N GLY A 202 7.82 3.67 4.06
CA GLY A 202 8.85 2.74 3.63
C GLY A 202 8.53 2.20 2.23
N PRO A 203 9.50 1.57 1.53
CA PRO A 203 9.27 1.02 0.22
C PRO A 203 8.22 -0.10 0.28
N VAL A 204 7.46 -0.29 -0.80
CA VAL A 204 6.53 -1.43 -0.93
C VAL A 204 7.28 -2.76 -0.81
N MET A 205 8.47 -2.81 -1.40
CA MET A 205 9.38 -3.94 -1.32
C MET A 205 10.84 -3.41 -1.32
N ALA A 206 11.63 -3.74 -0.29
CA ALA A 206 13.03 -3.35 -0.22
C ALA A 206 13.92 -4.32 -1.05
N LEU A 207 13.80 -4.23 -2.38
CA LEU A 207 14.54 -5.05 -3.34
C LEU A 207 16.01 -4.65 -3.50
N ASP A 208 16.36 -3.42 -3.15
CA ASP A 208 17.72 -2.91 -3.18
C ASP A 208 18.03 -2.01 -1.97
N GLY A 209 19.32 -1.89 -1.66
CA GLY A 209 19.80 -1.10 -0.52
C GLY A 209 19.67 0.41 -0.73
N ASN A 210 19.75 0.89 -1.97
CA ASN A 210 19.70 2.32 -2.30
C ASN A 210 18.30 2.89 -2.11
N LEU A 211 17.27 2.10 -2.43
CA LEU A 211 15.86 2.39 -2.22
C LEU A 211 15.60 2.51 -0.72
N LYS A 212 16.05 1.54 0.08
CA LYS A 212 15.90 1.63 1.54
C LYS A 212 16.65 2.84 2.11
N HIS A 213 17.85 3.12 1.63
CA HIS A 213 18.65 4.27 2.05
C HIS A 213 18.00 5.60 1.65
N PHE A 214 17.44 5.71 0.45
CA PHE A 214 16.71 6.90 -0.01
C PHE A 214 15.54 7.23 0.93
N TYR A 215 14.67 6.24 1.21
CA TYR A 215 13.55 6.42 2.13
C TYR A 215 13.99 6.82 3.53
N HIS A 216 15.03 6.16 4.05
CA HIS A 216 15.57 6.47 5.36
C HIS A 216 16.07 7.92 5.43
N THR A 217 16.89 8.32 4.46
CA THR A 217 17.45 9.69 4.37
C THR A 217 16.34 10.75 4.29
N VAL A 218 15.34 10.53 3.42
CA VAL A 218 14.21 11.46 3.27
C VAL A 218 13.38 11.52 4.55
N ASN A 219 13.06 10.38 5.17
CA ASN A 219 12.24 10.37 6.38
C ASN A 219 12.98 10.97 7.57
N GLU A 220 14.26 10.67 7.77
CA GLU A 220 15.07 11.26 8.85
C GLU A 220 15.19 12.78 8.70
N HIS A 221 15.42 13.27 7.48
CA HIS A 221 15.48 14.71 7.21
C HIS A 221 14.17 15.40 7.61
N TRP A 222 13.03 14.85 7.16
CA TRP A 222 11.72 15.41 7.48
C TRP A 222 11.40 15.33 8.98
N LEU A 223 11.75 14.23 9.65
CA LEU A 223 11.60 14.08 11.10
C LEU A 223 12.42 15.12 11.87
N LYS A 224 13.66 15.37 11.46
CA LYS A 224 14.57 16.31 12.11
C LYS A 224 14.12 17.77 11.94
N TYR A 225 13.64 18.14 10.76
CA TYR A 225 13.32 19.53 10.42
C TYR A 225 11.83 19.87 10.42
N LYS A 226 10.96 18.93 10.84
CA LYS A 226 9.49 19.13 10.81
C LYS A 226 9.05 20.43 11.47
N ASN A 227 9.63 20.80 12.61
CA ASN A 227 9.23 21.98 13.40
C ASN A 227 10.11 23.22 13.15
N SER A 228 11.00 23.17 12.14
CA SER A 228 11.93 24.27 11.83
C SER A 228 11.81 24.68 10.36
N SER A 229 12.77 24.28 9.51
CA SER A 229 12.86 24.71 8.11
C SER A 229 11.74 24.18 7.20
N LEU A 230 10.91 23.26 7.71
CA LEU A 230 9.78 22.68 6.99
C LEU A 230 8.41 23.11 7.57
N SER A 231 8.38 24.05 8.52
CA SER A 231 7.14 24.48 9.18
C SER A 231 6.15 25.20 8.24
N HIS A 232 6.65 25.76 7.15
CA HIS A 232 5.85 26.45 6.12
C HIS A 232 5.24 25.50 5.07
N VAL A 233 5.59 24.21 5.08
CA VAL A 233 5.13 23.23 4.09
C VAL A 233 3.90 22.47 4.61
N THR A 234 2.86 22.37 3.78
CA THR A 234 1.66 21.56 4.03
C THR A 234 1.62 20.36 3.07
N VAL A 235 1.32 19.16 3.60
CA VAL A 235 1.32 17.92 2.82
C VAL A 235 -0.02 17.18 2.94
N VAL A 236 -0.65 16.87 1.81
CA VAL A 236 -1.88 16.05 1.76
C VAL A 236 -1.55 14.72 1.11
N SER A 237 -1.76 13.62 1.83
CA SER A 237 -1.57 12.26 1.32
C SER A 237 -2.90 11.51 1.27
N THR A 238 -3.17 10.93 0.10
CA THR A 238 -4.32 10.05 -0.14
C THR A 238 -3.84 8.69 -0.62
N GLY A 239 -4.30 7.60 -0.01
CA GLY A 239 -4.07 6.24 -0.52
C GLY A 239 -5.34 5.65 -1.16
N GLY A 240 -5.18 4.75 -2.14
CA GLY A 240 -6.29 4.25 -2.96
C GLY A 240 -7.23 3.23 -2.29
N GLY A 241 -6.90 2.77 -1.09
CA GLY A 241 -7.73 1.83 -0.32
C GLY A 241 -7.68 0.39 -0.84
N HIS A 242 -8.83 -0.29 -0.86
CA HIS A 242 -8.94 -1.72 -1.18
C HIS A 242 -8.39 -2.11 -2.56
N ARG A 243 -8.67 -1.30 -3.58
CA ARG A 243 -8.30 -1.56 -4.98
C ARG A 243 -6.83 -1.23 -5.29
N ASP A 244 -6.15 -0.44 -4.45
CA ASP A 244 -4.71 -0.25 -4.60
C ASP A 244 -3.99 -1.48 -4.05
N VAL A 245 -3.63 -2.39 -4.95
CA VAL A 245 -2.89 -3.62 -4.63
C VAL A 245 -1.39 -3.43 -4.64
N MET A 246 -0.89 -2.29 -5.14
CA MET A 246 0.54 -2.00 -5.22
C MET A 246 1.01 -1.34 -3.93
N VAL A 247 0.29 -0.33 -3.43
CA VAL A 247 0.66 0.42 -2.23
C VAL A 247 -0.41 0.25 -1.16
N ARG A 248 -0.03 -0.37 -0.05
CA ARG A 248 -0.90 -0.52 1.12
C ARG A 248 -1.13 0.84 1.78
N GLN A 249 -2.35 1.06 2.27
CA GLN A 249 -2.75 2.31 2.92
C GLN A 249 -1.84 2.69 4.11
N GLY A 250 -1.43 1.74 4.95
CA GLY A 250 -0.51 2.05 6.06
C GLY A 250 0.81 2.67 5.62
N LEU A 251 1.28 2.38 4.39
CA LEU A 251 2.49 2.99 3.84
C LEU A 251 2.27 4.44 3.38
N THR A 252 1.04 4.85 3.05
CA THR A 252 0.75 6.21 2.57
C THR A 252 0.59 7.25 3.68
N SER A 253 0.60 6.81 4.93
CA SER A 253 0.50 7.70 6.09
C SER A 253 1.71 8.62 6.22
N LEU A 254 1.48 9.88 6.60
CA LEU A 254 2.49 10.86 6.98
C LEU A 254 2.71 10.92 8.51
N ASN A 255 2.08 10.02 9.27
CA ASN A 255 2.23 9.96 10.72
C ASN A 255 3.71 9.89 11.11
N ASP A 256 4.04 10.61 12.18
CA ASP A 256 5.38 10.91 12.69
C ASP A 256 6.27 11.75 11.77
N ILE A 257 6.12 11.65 10.45
CA ILE A 257 6.97 12.30 9.43
C ILE A 257 6.66 13.80 9.31
N VAL A 258 5.38 14.17 9.23
CA VAL A 258 4.92 15.56 9.12
C VAL A 258 3.99 15.85 10.30
N ASP A 259 4.09 17.05 10.86
CA ASP A 259 3.21 17.46 11.96
C ASP A 259 1.73 17.40 11.56
N SER A 260 0.85 16.94 12.45
CA SER A 260 -0.59 16.77 12.19
C SER A 260 -1.35 18.09 12.03
N SER A 261 -0.76 19.21 12.47
CA SER A 261 -1.25 20.56 12.18
C SER A 261 -1.03 20.96 10.72
N ARG A 262 -0.15 20.26 9.98
CA ARG A 262 0.23 20.57 8.59
C ARG A 262 0.17 19.38 7.64
N SER A 263 -0.42 18.28 8.08
CA SER A 263 -0.62 17.11 7.24
C SER A 263 -2.05 16.60 7.26
N VAL A 264 -2.45 16.02 6.13
CA VAL A 264 -3.63 15.16 6.00
C VAL A 264 -3.15 13.81 5.52
N SER A 265 -3.55 12.74 6.22
CA SER A 265 -3.39 11.36 5.76
C SER A 265 -4.77 10.71 5.76
N THR A 266 -5.22 10.30 4.58
CA THR A 266 -6.57 9.75 4.39
C THR A 266 -6.60 8.72 3.27
N CYS A 267 -7.74 8.05 3.10
CA CYS A 267 -8.00 7.09 2.04
C CYS A 267 -9.04 7.65 1.07
N THR A 268 -8.96 7.34 -0.23
CA THR A 268 -9.97 7.79 -1.20
C THR A 268 -11.39 7.32 -0.85
N MET A 269 -11.50 6.22 -0.09
CA MET A 269 -12.77 5.66 0.41
C MET A 269 -13.42 6.51 1.51
N SER A 270 -12.63 7.28 2.26
CA SER A 270 -13.08 8.13 3.36
C SER A 270 -13.20 9.60 2.95
N VAL A 271 -12.61 9.99 1.83
CA VAL A 271 -12.68 11.38 1.32
C VAL A 271 -14.13 11.76 1.02
N PRO A 272 -14.67 12.82 1.65
CA PRO A 272 -16.01 13.30 1.40
C PRO A 272 -16.22 13.64 -0.08
N ARG A 273 -17.40 13.30 -0.62
CA ARG A 273 -17.76 13.45 -2.05
C ARG A 273 -17.00 12.54 -3.00
N ALA A 274 -16.05 11.74 -2.51
CA ALA A 274 -15.42 10.66 -3.26
C ALA A 274 -16.02 9.31 -2.88
N TRP A 275 -15.79 8.83 -1.65
CA TRP A 275 -16.27 7.53 -1.15
C TRP A 275 -16.02 6.36 -2.13
N VAL A 276 -14.86 6.36 -2.78
CA VAL A 276 -14.50 5.36 -3.78
C VAL A 276 -13.11 4.82 -3.51
N SER A 277 -12.92 3.51 -3.68
CA SER A 277 -11.59 2.95 -3.74
C SER A 277 -11.03 3.11 -5.15
N THR A 278 -9.77 3.53 -5.26
CA THR A 278 -9.06 3.63 -6.54
C THR A 278 -8.02 2.53 -6.63
N ASP A 279 -7.84 1.91 -7.80
CA ASP A 279 -6.60 1.18 -8.03
C ASP A 279 -5.41 2.15 -8.12
N HIS A 280 -4.20 1.59 -8.14
CA HIS A 280 -2.97 2.37 -7.98
C HIS A 280 -2.84 3.48 -9.03
N GLN A 281 -3.20 3.19 -10.28
CA GLN A 281 -3.14 4.18 -11.37
C GLN A 281 -4.36 5.09 -11.36
N CYS A 282 -5.54 4.57 -11.04
CA CYS A 282 -6.77 5.36 -10.98
C CYS A 282 -6.74 6.49 -9.95
N ALA A 283 -5.85 6.46 -8.97
CA ALA A 283 -5.67 7.54 -8.00
C ALA A 283 -5.57 8.93 -8.68
N VAL A 284 -4.92 9.03 -9.85
CA VAL A 284 -4.64 10.32 -10.53
C VAL A 284 -5.71 10.77 -11.53
N TRP A 285 -6.60 9.88 -11.97
CA TRP A 285 -7.62 10.20 -12.97
C TRP A 285 -9.04 9.89 -12.49
N CYS A 286 -9.19 9.57 -11.22
CA CYS A 286 -10.49 9.38 -10.64
C CYS A 286 -11.23 10.71 -10.55
N ARG A 287 -12.34 10.87 -11.26
CA ARG A 287 -13.05 12.15 -11.36
C ARG A 287 -13.39 12.72 -9.99
N GLN A 288 -13.86 11.89 -9.06
CA GLN A 288 -14.21 12.34 -7.72
C GLN A 288 -12.99 12.88 -6.96
N MET A 289 -11.85 12.18 -7.02
CA MET A 289 -10.60 12.62 -6.38
C MET A 289 -9.99 13.84 -7.06
N VAL A 290 -9.92 13.85 -8.39
CA VAL A 290 -9.47 15.00 -9.19
C VAL A 290 -10.30 16.24 -8.85
N LEU A 291 -11.62 16.11 -8.76
CA LEU A 291 -12.50 17.21 -8.36
C LEU A 291 -12.26 17.67 -6.92
N ALA A 292 -11.94 16.76 -5.98
CA ALA A 292 -11.59 17.13 -4.61
C ALA A 292 -10.26 17.90 -4.55
N THR A 293 -9.24 17.40 -5.24
CA THR A 293 -7.93 18.06 -5.39
C THR A 293 -8.08 19.45 -6.00
N GLU A 294 -8.74 19.58 -7.15
CA GLU A 294 -8.98 20.87 -7.82
C GLU A 294 -9.85 21.82 -7.01
N ARG A 295 -10.85 21.32 -6.26
CA ARG A 295 -11.62 22.15 -5.32
C ARG A 295 -10.76 22.72 -4.22
N SER A 296 -9.88 21.90 -3.63
CA SER A 296 -8.97 22.37 -2.60
C SER A 296 -7.98 23.41 -3.13
N LEU A 297 -7.38 23.18 -4.32
CA LEU A 297 -6.41 24.10 -4.93
C LEU A 297 -6.99 25.47 -5.22
N PHE A 298 -8.17 25.55 -5.82
CA PHE A 298 -8.83 26.84 -6.07
C PHE A 298 -9.22 27.57 -4.77
N ASN A 299 -9.53 26.84 -3.70
CA ASN A 299 -9.95 27.43 -2.42
C ASN A 299 -8.77 27.93 -1.57
N ILE A 300 -7.54 27.47 -1.83
CA ILE A 300 -6.33 27.99 -1.17
C ILE A 300 -5.69 29.17 -1.91
N VAL A 301 -6.27 29.61 -3.03
CA VAL A 301 -5.79 30.80 -3.76
C VAL A 301 -6.12 32.05 -2.96
N ASP A 302 -5.10 32.82 -2.65
CA ASP A 302 -5.21 34.12 -2.00
C ASP A 302 -5.85 35.13 -2.95
N LYS A 303 -6.87 35.84 -2.46
CA LYS A 303 -7.71 36.71 -3.28
C LYS A 303 -6.98 37.96 -3.75
N ASP A 304 -5.95 38.41 -3.02
CA ASP A 304 -5.25 39.67 -3.29
C ASP A 304 -4.08 39.42 -4.23
N THR A 305 -3.24 38.42 -3.92
CA THR A 305 -2.06 38.07 -4.70
C THR A 305 -2.40 37.28 -5.96
N LYS A 306 -3.56 36.61 -6.01
CA LYS A 306 -3.96 35.65 -7.05
C LYS A 306 -2.99 34.46 -7.17
N GLN A 307 -2.26 34.19 -6.10
CA GLN A 307 -1.32 33.07 -5.96
C GLN A 307 -1.75 32.16 -4.80
N ILE A 308 -1.09 31.02 -4.62
CA ILE A 308 -1.34 30.16 -3.46
C ILE A 308 -1.04 30.93 -2.17
N SER A 309 -1.96 30.90 -1.21
CA SER A 309 -1.75 31.53 0.10
C SER A 309 -0.47 31.02 0.76
N THR A 310 0.31 31.92 1.36
CA THR A 310 1.52 31.58 2.12
C THR A 310 1.23 31.06 3.52
N ASP A 311 0.03 31.26 4.05
CA ASP A 311 -0.37 30.82 5.38
C ASP A 311 -0.64 29.30 5.44
N PRO A 312 0.18 28.50 6.16
CA PRO A 312 0.00 27.06 6.26
C PRO A 312 -1.27 26.66 7.01
N GLU A 313 -1.73 27.46 7.99
CA GLU A 313 -2.97 27.16 8.73
C GLU A 313 -4.19 27.33 7.82
N PHE A 314 -4.21 28.40 7.02
CA PHE A 314 -5.20 28.60 5.96
C PHE A 314 -5.28 27.44 4.99
N ARG A 315 -4.15 27.03 4.41
CA ARG A 315 -4.14 25.91 3.48
C ARG A 315 -4.64 24.62 4.14
N MET A 316 -4.22 24.36 5.38
CA MET A 316 -4.59 23.14 6.07
C MET A 316 -6.07 23.09 6.45
N SER A 317 -6.70 24.20 6.82
CA SER A 317 -8.15 24.19 7.10
C SER A 317 -8.97 23.84 5.85
N VAL A 318 -8.55 24.34 4.69
CA VAL A 318 -9.15 24.00 3.39
C VAL A 318 -8.93 22.52 3.07
N PHE A 319 -7.70 22.00 3.26
CA PHE A 319 -7.44 20.59 3.00
C PHE A 319 -8.23 19.65 3.92
N LYS A 320 -8.30 19.94 5.23
CA LYS A 320 -9.12 19.17 6.18
C LYS A 320 -10.60 19.19 5.78
N HIS A 321 -11.10 20.32 5.27
CA HIS A 321 -12.47 20.43 4.77
C HIS A 321 -12.76 19.53 3.55
N HIS A 322 -11.84 19.44 2.58
CA HIS A 322 -12.06 18.64 1.37
C HIS A 322 -11.75 17.15 1.55
N PHE A 323 -10.80 16.80 2.42
CA PHE A 323 -10.25 15.45 2.51
C PHE A 323 -10.60 14.68 3.80
N LEU A 324 -11.05 15.36 4.87
CA LEU A 324 -11.43 14.69 6.13
C LEU A 324 -12.91 14.89 6.47
N THR A 325 -13.38 16.13 6.53
CA THR A 325 -14.74 16.44 6.98
C THR A 325 -15.37 17.53 6.13
N ASN A 326 -16.54 17.27 5.55
CA ASN A 326 -17.24 18.25 4.73
C ASN A 326 -18.62 18.58 5.31
N PRO A 327 -18.74 19.67 6.09
CA PRO A 327 -20.04 20.15 6.60
C PRO A 327 -20.81 20.99 5.56
N THR A 328 -20.43 20.96 4.28
CA THR A 328 -21.02 21.72 3.15
C THR A 328 -20.89 23.25 3.18
N SER A 329 -20.21 23.80 4.18
CA SER A 329 -19.91 25.23 4.26
C SER A 329 -18.78 25.67 3.32
N THR A 330 -18.87 26.88 2.79
CA THR A 330 -17.82 27.55 2.00
C THR A 330 -16.90 28.44 2.83
N ASN A 331 -17.15 28.57 4.14
CA ASN A 331 -16.33 29.35 5.06
C ASN A 331 -15.30 28.46 5.77
N PHE A 332 -14.06 28.46 5.28
CA PHE A 332 -12.97 27.64 5.80
C PHE A 332 -12.27 28.21 7.06
N PHE A 333 -12.49 29.51 7.35
CA PHE A 333 -11.86 30.26 8.45
C PHE A 333 -12.83 31.04 9.34
N ALA A 334 -14.01 31.42 8.81
CA ALA A 334 -14.95 32.18 9.61
C ALA A 334 -15.46 31.28 10.74
N LYS A 335 -15.31 31.75 11.99
CA LYS A 335 -16.08 31.22 13.11
C LYS A 335 -17.54 31.18 12.64
N TRP A 336 -18.09 29.98 12.55
CA TRP A 336 -19.50 29.79 12.23
C TRP A 336 -20.32 30.77 13.04
N ARG A 337 -21.42 31.30 12.48
CA ARG A 337 -22.34 32.10 13.29
C ARG A 337 -22.72 31.23 14.48
N GLN A 338 -22.38 31.68 15.69
CA GLN A 338 -22.73 30.93 16.90
C GLN A 338 -24.25 30.78 16.98
N ASP A 339 -24.97 31.83 16.56
CA ASP A 339 -26.43 31.85 16.52
C ASP A 339 -26.98 32.07 15.10
N VAL A 340 -28.03 31.33 14.78
CA VAL A 340 -28.86 31.47 13.58
C VAL A 340 -30.13 32.22 13.98
N LYS A 341 -30.50 33.25 13.22
CA LYS A 341 -31.77 33.97 13.40
C LYS A 341 -32.85 33.26 12.61
N LEU A 342 -33.93 32.90 13.28
CA LEU A 342 -35.13 32.28 12.71
C LEU A 342 -36.20 33.35 12.56
N ASP A 343 -36.87 33.39 11.40
CA ASP A 343 -37.96 34.33 11.17
C ASP A 343 -39.28 33.76 11.72
N PRO A 344 -39.87 34.36 12.78
CA PRO A 344 -41.10 33.83 13.40
C PRO A 344 -42.30 33.77 12.46
N ALA A 345 -42.30 34.55 11.37
CA ALA A 345 -43.37 34.58 10.38
C ALA A 345 -43.34 33.39 9.41
N LYS A 346 -42.25 32.61 9.38
CA LYS A 346 -42.14 31.41 8.52
C LYS A 346 -42.89 30.22 9.09
N LYS A 347 -43.12 29.23 8.23
CA LYS A 347 -43.88 28.03 8.59
C LYS A 347 -43.12 27.20 9.62
N TRP A 348 -43.75 26.98 10.77
CA TRP A 348 -43.21 26.16 11.86
C TRP A 348 -43.99 24.85 11.96
N THR A 349 -43.33 23.71 11.78
CA THR A 349 -43.95 22.38 11.85
C THR A 349 -43.36 21.60 13.02
N LEU A 350 -44.18 21.36 14.05
CA LEU A 350 -43.78 20.55 15.21
C LEU A 350 -43.92 19.06 14.90
N LYS A 351 -42.86 18.29 15.15
CA LYS A 351 -42.81 16.84 14.90
C LYS A 351 -42.67 16.07 16.21
N LYS A 352 -43.80 15.63 16.76
CA LYS A 352 -43.86 14.95 18.08
C LYS A 352 -43.47 13.47 18.05
N GLU A 353 -43.42 12.87 16.86
CA GLU A 353 -43.06 11.45 16.70
C GLU A 353 -41.58 11.23 17.01
N LYS A 354 -41.26 10.17 17.77
CA LYS A 354 -39.86 9.85 18.13
C LYS A 354 -39.01 9.45 16.93
N SER A 355 -39.61 8.83 15.92
CA SER A 355 -38.96 8.47 14.65
C SER A 355 -39.90 8.83 13.52
N TRP A 356 -39.42 9.58 12.54
CA TRP A 356 -40.23 9.96 11.38
C TRP A 356 -39.37 10.19 10.14
N LYS A 357 -40.00 9.98 8.98
CA LYS A 357 -39.47 10.25 7.64
C LYS A 357 -40.44 11.18 6.92
N LEU A 358 -39.90 12.20 6.27
CA LEU A 358 -40.64 13.06 5.35
C LEU A 358 -39.95 13.03 3.99
N THR A 359 -40.71 12.62 2.99
CA THR A 359 -40.34 12.73 1.58
C THR A 359 -41.37 13.60 0.87
N GLN A 360 -40.91 14.65 0.19
CA GLN A 360 -41.75 15.55 -0.61
C GLN A 360 -41.04 15.94 -1.90
N ASP A 361 -41.78 16.19 -2.97
CA ASP A 361 -41.20 16.58 -4.26
C ASP A 361 -40.62 18.01 -4.24
N SER A 362 -41.24 18.91 -3.47
CA SER A 362 -40.81 20.31 -3.34
C SER A 362 -41.33 20.95 -2.06
N ILE A 363 -40.67 22.02 -1.62
CA ILE A 363 -41.13 22.92 -0.56
C ILE A 363 -41.32 24.31 -1.17
N THR A 364 -42.52 24.88 -1.04
CA THR A 364 -42.88 26.17 -1.67
C THR A 364 -42.52 27.39 -0.82
N GLU A 365 -42.48 27.24 0.50
CA GLU A 365 -42.17 28.31 1.47
C GLU A 365 -41.16 27.82 2.51
N GLU A 366 -40.33 28.73 3.04
CA GLU A 366 -39.34 28.38 4.06
C GLU A 366 -40.03 27.76 5.28
N THR A 367 -39.61 26.55 5.64
CA THR A 367 -40.24 25.73 6.66
C THR A 367 -39.21 25.29 7.70
N TYR A 368 -39.55 25.49 8.97
CA TYR A 368 -38.78 25.05 10.13
C TYR A 368 -39.43 23.80 10.72
N PHE A 369 -38.71 22.68 10.71
CA PHE A 369 -39.15 21.43 11.32
C PHE A 369 -38.55 21.32 12.72
N ALA A 370 -39.39 21.48 13.74
CA ALA A 370 -38.97 21.46 15.13
C ALA A 370 -39.20 20.08 15.75
N ILE A 371 -38.13 19.52 16.29
CA ILE A 371 -38.08 18.20 16.93
C ILE A 371 -37.93 18.46 18.44
N PRO A 372 -38.94 18.13 19.26
CA PRO A 372 -38.86 18.26 20.70
C PRO A 372 -37.86 17.24 21.26
N LEU A 373 -37.08 17.67 22.25
CA LEU A 373 -36.09 16.84 22.95
C LEU A 373 -36.65 16.19 24.22
N GLU A 374 -37.96 16.26 24.43
CA GLU A 374 -38.63 15.79 25.63
C GLU A 374 -38.96 14.28 25.56
N GLY A 375 -38.58 13.54 26.60
CA GLY A 375 -38.96 12.14 26.79
C GLY A 375 -38.19 11.45 27.91
N GLU A 376 -38.87 10.59 28.69
CA GLU A 376 -38.20 9.68 29.62
C GLU A 376 -37.28 8.71 28.84
N TYR A 377 -36.02 8.59 29.28
CA TYR A 377 -35.00 7.66 28.76
C TYR A 377 -34.45 7.95 27.35
N VAL A 378 -34.45 9.21 26.90
CA VAL A 378 -33.82 9.61 25.63
C VAL A 378 -32.47 10.29 25.90
N ASP A 379 -31.44 9.92 25.15
CA ASP A 379 -30.12 10.58 25.25
C ASP A 379 -29.41 10.87 23.91
N GLU A 380 -29.92 10.40 22.77
CA GLU A 380 -29.31 10.61 21.46
C GLU A 380 -30.34 11.05 20.41
N VAL A 381 -29.90 11.89 19.46
CA VAL A 381 -30.69 12.33 18.31
C VAL A 381 -29.86 12.18 17.03
N VAL A 382 -30.46 11.55 16.02
CA VAL A 382 -29.88 11.47 14.67
C VAL A 382 -30.82 12.17 13.69
N ILE A 383 -30.24 13.02 12.84
CA ILE A 383 -31.00 13.71 11.78
C ILE A 383 -30.25 13.56 10.47
N VAL A 384 -30.92 13.02 9.47
CA VAL A 384 -30.47 12.95 8.08
C VAL A 384 -31.32 13.87 7.23
N SER A 385 -30.69 14.79 6.49
CA SER A 385 -31.39 15.77 5.68
C SER A 385 -30.59 16.19 4.44
N ASN A 386 -31.28 16.46 3.33
CA ASN A 386 -30.69 17.04 2.13
C ASN A 386 -30.89 18.57 2.01
N SER A 387 -31.10 19.28 3.13
CA SER A 387 -31.30 20.73 3.12
C SER A 387 -30.18 21.46 2.36
N PRO A 388 -30.52 22.33 1.38
CA PRO A 388 -29.53 23.04 0.58
C PRO A 388 -28.84 24.18 1.35
N GLN A 389 -29.33 24.54 2.55
CA GLN A 389 -28.75 25.60 3.36
C GLN A 389 -27.43 25.16 4.02
N VAL A 390 -26.53 26.12 4.27
CA VAL A 390 -25.29 25.88 5.03
C VAL A 390 -25.59 25.74 6.51
N ASP A 391 -26.34 26.69 7.07
CA ASP A 391 -26.82 26.69 8.46
C ASP A 391 -28.17 25.95 8.56
N TRP A 392 -28.19 24.68 8.17
CA TRP A 392 -29.39 23.87 8.01
C TRP A 392 -29.99 23.29 9.30
N VAL A 393 -29.24 23.30 10.41
CA VAL A 393 -29.70 22.71 11.69
C VAL A 393 -29.18 23.51 12.87
N CYS A 394 -30.05 23.76 13.83
CA CYS A 394 -29.72 24.48 15.05
C CYS A 394 -30.52 23.94 16.25
N ALA A 395 -30.07 24.25 17.47
CA ALA A 395 -30.81 23.93 18.69
C ALA A 395 -31.28 25.21 19.39
N CYS A 396 -32.47 25.18 19.96
CA CYS A 396 -33.02 26.30 20.71
C CYS A 396 -33.73 25.86 21.98
N LYS A 397 -33.85 26.82 22.89
CA LYS A 397 -34.60 26.70 24.13
C LYS A 397 -35.81 27.62 24.04
N LEU A 398 -37.00 27.03 24.10
CA LEU A 398 -38.25 27.76 24.28
C LEU A 398 -38.44 28.09 25.76
N ASN A 399 -38.89 29.31 26.04
CA ASN A 399 -39.38 29.71 27.35
C ASN A 399 -40.88 29.39 27.47
N ASP A 400 -41.43 29.30 28.69
CA ASP A 400 -42.81 28.87 28.95
C ASP A 400 -43.91 29.68 28.22
N ASN A 401 -43.58 30.89 27.74
CA ASN A 401 -44.50 31.79 27.01
C ASN A 401 -44.23 31.86 25.49
N GLU A 402 -43.28 31.09 24.96
CA GLU A 402 -42.87 31.13 23.56
C GLU A 402 -43.20 29.81 22.84
N GLU A 403 -43.97 29.88 21.75
CA GLU A 403 -44.26 28.70 20.91
C GLU A 403 -43.17 28.45 19.85
N ARG A 404 -42.33 29.44 19.55
CA ARG A 404 -41.35 29.41 18.46
C ARG A 404 -40.07 30.12 18.87
N CYS A 405 -38.94 29.58 18.40
CA CYS A 405 -37.63 30.19 18.65
C CYS A 405 -37.35 31.31 17.63
N SER A 406 -36.85 32.44 18.09
CA SER A 406 -36.37 33.56 17.25
C SER A 406 -34.86 33.47 16.96
N THR A 407 -34.10 32.86 17.86
CA THR A 407 -32.66 32.62 17.72
C THR A 407 -32.30 31.22 18.20
N CYS A 408 -31.38 30.55 17.51
CA CYS A 408 -30.95 29.20 17.84
C CYS A 408 -29.44 29.02 17.66
N LYS A 409 -28.82 28.17 18.48
CA LYS A 409 -27.39 27.84 18.41
C LYS A 409 -27.11 26.96 17.19
N ASN A 410 -26.19 27.37 16.34
CA ASN A 410 -25.87 26.65 15.10
C ASN A 410 -25.23 25.28 15.38
N LEU A 411 -25.83 24.22 14.84
CA LEU A 411 -25.33 22.84 14.95
C LEU A 411 -24.80 22.29 13.62
N SER A 412 -25.02 22.98 12.49
CA SER A 412 -24.52 22.59 11.18
C SER A 412 -23.02 22.31 11.08
N PRO A 413 -22.10 22.93 11.85
CA PRO A 413 -20.69 22.55 11.82
C PRO A 413 -20.42 21.09 12.21
N LYS A 414 -21.29 20.48 13.04
CA LYS A 414 -21.17 19.08 13.45
C LYS A 414 -21.70 18.10 12.38
N GLY A 415 -22.33 18.60 11.32
CA GLY A 415 -22.89 17.79 10.25
C GLY A 415 -21.83 17.19 9.32
N GLN A 416 -22.10 16.00 8.80
CA GLN A 416 -21.26 15.29 7.86
C GLN A 416 -22.06 14.88 6.62
N LEU A 417 -21.44 14.91 5.44
CA LEU A 417 -22.06 14.39 4.23
C LEU A 417 -22.24 12.86 4.28
N LEU A 418 -23.35 12.37 3.72
CA LEU A 418 -23.62 10.95 3.49
C LEU A 418 -23.75 10.65 1.99
N PRO A 419 -23.26 9.47 1.52
CA PRO A 419 -23.48 9.02 0.15
C PRO A 419 -24.96 8.68 -0.11
N PRO A 420 -25.40 8.70 -1.39
CA PRO A 420 -24.59 8.96 -2.60
C PRO A 420 -24.41 10.47 -2.86
N LEU A 421 -23.37 10.82 -3.64
CA LEU A 421 -22.99 12.21 -3.91
C LEU A 421 -24.14 13.09 -4.41
N HIS A 422 -24.98 12.58 -5.32
CA HIS A 422 -26.09 13.34 -5.91
C HIS A 422 -27.22 13.66 -4.93
N SER A 423 -27.29 12.97 -3.78
CA SER A 423 -28.35 13.18 -2.81
C SER A 423 -28.17 14.43 -1.96
N ASN A 424 -26.93 14.95 -1.85
CA ASN A 424 -26.54 16.00 -0.91
C ASN A 424 -27.01 15.76 0.54
N LYS A 425 -27.24 14.49 0.92
CA LYS A 425 -27.65 14.13 2.28
C LYS A 425 -26.52 14.46 3.25
N LYS A 426 -26.92 15.00 4.39
CA LYS A 426 -26.08 15.31 5.54
C LYS A 426 -26.65 14.57 6.73
N VAL A 427 -25.79 14.17 7.65
CA VAL A 427 -26.17 13.59 8.94
C VAL A 427 -25.54 14.36 10.08
N ILE A 428 -26.26 14.46 11.17
CA ILE A 428 -25.76 14.96 12.44
C ILE A 428 -26.16 13.97 13.54
N HIS A 429 -25.20 13.68 14.42
CA HIS A 429 -25.39 12.91 15.64
C HIS A 429 -25.26 13.87 16.81
N LEU A 430 -26.23 13.86 17.71
CA LEU A 430 -26.31 14.75 18.85
C LEU A 430 -26.54 13.95 20.11
N ASN A 431 -25.56 13.98 21.01
CA ASN A 431 -25.73 13.46 22.36
C ASN A 431 -26.36 14.55 23.23
N LEU A 432 -27.51 14.28 23.83
CA LEU A 432 -28.26 15.25 24.64
C LEU A 432 -27.55 15.60 25.96
N LYS A 433 -26.57 14.79 26.37
CA LYS A 433 -25.69 15.03 27.51
C LYS A 433 -24.48 15.91 27.13
N ASP A 434 -24.28 16.28 25.86
CA ASP A 434 -23.19 17.19 25.47
C ASP A 434 -23.37 18.60 26.07
N GLU A 435 -22.24 19.22 26.43
CA GLU A 435 -22.22 20.61 26.88
C GLU A 435 -22.82 21.55 25.82
N GLY A 436 -23.93 22.21 26.19
CA GLY A 436 -24.68 23.11 25.33
C GLY A 436 -25.94 22.54 24.68
N LEU A 437 -26.24 21.25 24.88
CA LEU A 437 -27.53 20.63 24.52
C LEU A 437 -28.39 20.25 25.72
N GLN A 438 -27.78 20.05 26.90
CA GLN A 438 -28.42 19.65 28.16
C GLN A 438 -29.62 20.51 28.62
N ASN A 439 -29.80 21.71 28.05
CA ASN A 439 -30.85 22.67 28.41
C ASN A 439 -31.68 23.15 27.20
N MET A 440 -31.51 22.54 26.03
CA MET A 440 -32.26 22.89 24.83
C MET A 440 -33.59 22.12 24.80
N SER A 441 -34.67 22.75 24.31
CA SER A 441 -35.98 22.09 24.22
C SER A 441 -36.24 21.50 22.85
N HIS A 442 -35.70 22.11 21.78
CA HIS A 442 -35.94 21.68 20.41
C HIS A 442 -34.67 21.70 19.56
N VAL A 443 -34.59 20.77 18.62
CA VAL A 443 -33.69 20.87 17.45
C VAL A 443 -34.53 21.25 16.23
N VAL A 444 -34.06 22.24 15.48
CA VAL A 444 -34.78 22.80 14.33
C VAL A 444 -33.99 22.51 13.07
N VAL A 445 -34.64 21.84 12.11
CA VAL A 445 -34.12 21.62 10.76
C VAL A 445 -34.72 22.69 9.85
N ILE A 446 -33.86 23.43 9.17
CA ILE A 446 -34.24 24.57 8.33
C ILE A 446 -34.24 24.17 6.87
N PHE A 447 -35.37 24.39 6.20
CA PHE A 447 -35.53 24.16 4.76
C PHE A 447 -36.01 25.43 4.05
N PRO A 448 -35.20 25.98 3.13
CA PRO A 448 -35.67 27.03 2.23
C PRO A 448 -36.59 26.46 1.14
N PRO A 449 -37.34 27.31 0.42
CA PRO A 449 -38.09 26.91 -0.75
C PRO A 449 -37.19 26.21 -1.76
N THR A 450 -37.56 25.00 -2.19
CA THR A 450 -36.79 24.21 -3.13
C THR A 450 -37.71 23.45 -4.09
N PRO A 451 -37.45 23.49 -5.41
CA PRO A 451 -38.19 22.70 -6.40
C PRO A 451 -37.68 21.25 -6.48
N HIS A 452 -36.64 20.90 -5.72
CA HIS A 452 -36.04 19.57 -5.69
C HIS A 452 -36.58 18.73 -4.54
N GLY A 453 -36.57 17.41 -4.72
CA GLY A 453 -37.04 16.45 -3.72
C GLY A 453 -36.38 16.65 -2.36
N VAL A 454 -37.19 16.63 -1.32
CA VAL A 454 -36.83 16.85 0.08
C VAL A 454 -36.90 15.54 0.84
N ILE A 455 -35.84 15.24 1.59
CA ILE A 455 -35.78 14.09 2.49
C ILE A 455 -35.33 14.58 3.87
N ILE A 456 -36.13 14.26 4.88
CA ILE A 456 -35.79 14.44 6.29
C ILE A 456 -36.10 13.14 7.02
N ILE A 457 -35.10 12.58 7.69
CA ILE A 457 -35.26 11.45 8.59
C ILE A 457 -34.72 11.92 9.94
N ALA A 458 -35.53 11.83 10.99
CA ALA A 458 -35.10 12.17 12.33
C ALA A 458 -35.59 11.12 13.32
N GLU A 459 -34.70 10.71 14.21
CA GLU A 459 -35.01 9.80 15.30
C GLU A 459 -34.37 10.30 16.60
N VAL A 460 -35.19 10.24 17.65
CA VAL A 460 -34.87 10.57 19.03
C VAL A 460 -34.96 9.25 19.81
N TYR A 461 -33.83 8.74 20.30
CA TYR A 461 -33.73 7.36 20.79
C TYR A 461 -32.86 7.20 22.05
N ASP A 462 -32.97 6.03 22.67
CA ASP A 462 -32.14 5.57 23.79
C ASP A 462 -30.90 4.83 23.26
N SER A 463 -29.72 5.30 23.64
CA SER A 463 -28.44 4.70 23.27
C SER A 463 -28.33 3.23 23.67
N MET A 464 -28.95 2.78 24.77
CA MET A 464 -28.88 1.38 25.23
C MET A 464 -29.47 0.38 24.23
N GLY A 465 -30.50 0.78 23.47
CA GLY A 465 -31.17 -0.07 22.47
C GLY A 465 -30.58 -0.01 21.06
N ARG A 466 -29.66 0.95 20.80
CA ARG A 466 -29.10 1.21 19.45
C ARG A 466 -27.58 1.07 19.38
N HIS A 467 -26.88 1.25 20.50
CA HIS A 467 -25.44 1.10 20.60
C HIS A 467 -25.10 -0.34 21.02
N LEU A 468 -25.03 -1.22 20.02
CA LEU A 468 -24.76 -2.63 20.19
C LEU A 468 -23.26 -2.88 20.32
N VAL A 469 -22.89 -3.89 21.10
CA VAL A 469 -21.50 -4.33 21.26
C VAL A 469 -21.43 -5.83 21.04
N ASN A 470 -20.63 -6.26 20.07
CA ASN A 470 -20.42 -7.68 19.78
C ASN A 470 -18.94 -7.98 19.59
N SER A 471 -18.52 -9.15 20.04
CA SER A 471 -17.18 -9.68 19.77
C SER A 471 -17.19 -10.53 18.52
N ILE A 472 -16.23 -10.29 17.64
CA ILE A 472 -16.02 -11.13 16.47
C ILE A 472 -15.07 -12.29 16.83
N PRO A 473 -15.39 -13.53 16.44
CA PRO A 473 -14.56 -14.69 16.75
C PRO A 473 -13.16 -14.62 16.13
N GLY A 474 -12.21 -15.28 16.79
CA GLY A 474 -10.83 -15.43 16.32
C GLY A 474 -10.68 -16.36 15.11
N LEU A 475 -9.51 -16.35 14.45
CA LEU A 475 -9.23 -17.23 13.30
C LEU A 475 -9.41 -18.72 13.62
N PHE A 476 -9.03 -19.14 14.84
CA PHE A 476 -9.20 -20.52 15.28
C PHE A 476 -10.68 -20.89 15.45
N GLU A 477 -11.47 -20.01 16.06
CA GLU A 477 -12.91 -20.21 16.25
C GLU A 477 -13.64 -20.30 14.89
N ILE A 478 -13.26 -19.45 13.92
CA ILE A 478 -13.78 -19.52 12.54
C ILE A 478 -13.49 -20.88 11.90
N MET A 479 -12.29 -21.42 12.12
CA MET A 479 -11.88 -22.72 11.57
C MET A 479 -12.67 -23.87 12.20
N VAL A 480 -12.92 -23.81 13.51
CA VAL A 480 -13.71 -24.82 14.23
C VAL A 480 -15.19 -24.77 13.84
N SER A 481 -15.74 -23.58 13.57
CA SER A 481 -17.14 -23.39 13.20
C SER A 481 -17.41 -23.46 11.68
N PHE A 482 -16.44 -23.91 10.88
CA PHE A 482 -16.62 -24.06 9.44
C PHE A 482 -17.48 -25.30 9.12
N PRO A 483 -18.45 -25.25 8.18
CA PRO A 483 -18.74 -24.17 7.24
C PRO A 483 -19.82 -23.18 7.70
N GLU A 484 -20.36 -23.33 8.91
CA GLU A 484 -21.51 -22.56 9.39
C GLU A 484 -21.23 -21.05 9.46
N SER A 485 -20.00 -20.68 9.88
CA SER A 485 -19.51 -19.29 9.89
C SER A 485 -19.51 -18.58 8.54
N VAL A 486 -19.44 -19.35 7.45
CA VAL A 486 -19.41 -18.85 6.07
C VAL A 486 -20.80 -18.91 5.44
N LEU A 487 -21.59 -19.94 5.75
CA LEU A 487 -22.90 -20.18 5.11
C LEU A 487 -24.05 -19.48 5.83
N LYS A 488 -24.13 -19.60 7.17
CA LYS A 488 -25.23 -19.03 7.97
C LYS A 488 -24.87 -17.67 8.57
N GLY A 489 -23.58 -17.40 8.71
CA GLY A 489 -23.06 -16.19 9.37
C GLY A 489 -22.78 -16.43 10.85
N MET A 490 -21.84 -15.68 11.40
CA MET A 490 -21.42 -15.80 12.81
C MET A 490 -22.18 -14.84 13.72
N LEU A 491 -22.70 -13.76 13.16
CA LEU A 491 -23.57 -12.81 13.85
C LEU A 491 -24.77 -12.52 12.96
N ILE A 492 -25.96 -12.68 13.53
CA ILE A 492 -27.23 -12.32 12.92
C ILE A 492 -27.93 -11.40 13.91
N LEU A 493 -28.25 -10.18 13.50
CA LEU A 493 -28.95 -9.19 14.30
C LEU A 493 -30.21 -8.75 13.57
N ASP A 494 -31.36 -9.00 14.18
CA ASP A 494 -32.64 -8.46 13.72
C ASP A 494 -32.78 -7.02 14.23
N LEU A 495 -32.98 -6.08 13.31
CA LEU A 495 -33.08 -4.66 13.62
C LEU A 495 -34.54 -4.27 13.78
N ASN A 496 -34.84 -3.42 14.77
CA ASN A 496 -36.21 -3.06 15.12
C ASN A 496 -36.88 -2.30 13.98
N GLU A 497 -38.17 -2.55 13.77
CA GLU A 497 -38.98 -1.79 12.82
C GLU A 497 -39.03 -0.29 13.20
N GLY A 498 -39.04 0.60 12.19
CA GLY A 498 -39.11 2.05 12.42
C GLY A 498 -37.79 2.72 12.87
N SER A 499 -36.70 1.96 12.96
CA SER A 499 -35.37 2.49 13.30
C SER A 499 -34.69 3.12 12.08
N SER A 500 -34.03 4.25 12.30
CA SER A 500 -33.25 5.00 11.31
C SER A 500 -31.75 4.89 11.53
N TYR A 501 -31.31 4.48 12.73
CA TYR A 501 -29.90 4.37 13.04
C TYR A 501 -29.57 3.24 14.02
N TYR A 502 -28.45 2.56 13.77
CA TYR A 502 -27.78 1.68 14.72
C TYR A 502 -26.27 1.90 14.71
N ARG A 503 -25.66 1.71 15.87
CA ARG A 503 -24.21 1.74 16.05
C ARG A 503 -23.74 0.40 16.60
N LEU A 504 -23.00 -0.36 15.81
CA LEU A 504 -22.45 -1.66 16.22
C LEU A 504 -20.95 -1.57 16.46
N LYS A 505 -20.54 -1.69 17.71
CA LYS A 505 -19.12 -1.75 18.12
C LYS A 505 -18.62 -3.19 17.99
N LEU A 506 -17.59 -3.39 17.17
CA LEU A 506 -16.98 -4.69 16.91
C LEU A 506 -15.71 -4.85 17.75
N MET A 507 -15.77 -5.74 18.74
CA MET A 507 -14.61 -6.13 19.54
C MET A 507 -13.77 -7.19 18.81
N ASN A 508 -12.47 -7.22 19.08
CA ASN A 508 -11.51 -8.20 18.57
C ASN A 508 -11.21 -8.18 17.05
N LEU A 509 -11.63 -7.14 16.32
CA LEU A 509 -11.18 -6.90 14.93
C LEU A 509 -9.90 -6.04 14.91
N ASN A 510 -8.78 -6.61 15.33
CA ASN A 510 -7.51 -5.90 15.52
C ASN A 510 -6.36 -6.45 14.65
N ASN A 511 -6.66 -7.29 13.66
CA ASN A 511 -5.66 -7.94 12.83
C ASN A 511 -6.04 -7.81 11.35
N VAL A 512 -5.09 -7.37 10.53
CA VAL A 512 -5.25 -7.10 9.09
C VAL A 512 -5.61 -8.33 8.24
N VAL A 513 -5.32 -9.54 8.71
CA VAL A 513 -5.67 -10.80 8.02
C VAL A 513 -7.15 -11.11 8.15
N LYS A 514 -7.81 -10.61 9.20
CA LYS A 514 -9.23 -10.89 9.41
C LYS A 514 -10.05 -10.10 8.39
N ALA A 515 -11.01 -10.79 7.77
CA ALA A 515 -11.92 -10.21 6.79
C ALA A 515 -13.30 -10.84 6.93
N TYR A 516 -14.31 -9.97 6.97
CA TYR A 516 -15.71 -10.35 7.10
C TYR A 516 -16.55 -9.58 6.08
N ALA A 517 -17.74 -10.07 5.78
CA ALA A 517 -18.73 -9.34 5.00
C ALA A 517 -19.92 -9.00 5.89
N ALA A 518 -20.21 -7.71 6.06
CA ALA A 518 -21.46 -7.24 6.67
C ALA A 518 -22.51 -7.12 5.57
N THR A 519 -23.48 -8.03 5.59
CA THR A 519 -24.59 -8.05 4.65
C THR A 519 -25.86 -7.59 5.35
N LEU A 520 -26.39 -6.44 4.90
CA LEU A 520 -27.69 -5.93 5.32
C LEU A 520 -28.76 -6.52 4.39
N VAL A 521 -29.63 -7.35 4.97
CA VAL A 521 -30.73 -8.01 4.26
C VAL A 521 -32.02 -7.28 4.57
N VAL A 522 -32.75 -6.90 3.53
CA VAL A 522 -34.07 -6.29 3.63
C VAL A 522 -35.11 -7.40 3.68
N SER A 523 -35.87 -7.46 4.76
CA SER A 523 -36.93 -8.46 4.96
C SER A 523 -38.25 -7.99 4.34
N LYS A 524 -38.64 -6.74 4.58
CA LYS A 524 -39.88 -6.13 4.11
C LYS A 524 -39.75 -4.61 4.08
N CYS A 525 -40.33 -3.97 3.09
CA CYS A 525 -40.48 -2.51 3.02
C CYS A 525 -41.95 -2.14 2.78
N LYS A 526 -42.35 -0.92 3.10
CA LYS A 526 -43.66 -0.38 2.71
C LYS A 526 -43.72 -0.16 1.19
N ASP A 527 -44.89 -0.42 0.60
CA ASP A 527 -45.20 -0.19 -0.82
C ASP A 527 -45.37 1.32 -1.09
N GLU A 528 -44.25 2.03 -1.14
CA GLU A 528 -44.17 3.45 -1.51
C GLU A 528 -43.32 3.56 -2.79
N LYS A 529 -43.58 4.55 -3.64
CA LYS A 529 -42.68 4.86 -4.76
C LYS A 529 -41.45 5.59 -4.18
N PRO A 530 -40.28 4.95 -4.09
CA PRO A 530 -39.13 5.61 -3.49
C PRO A 530 -38.58 6.68 -4.44
N VAL A 531 -38.11 7.79 -3.88
CA VAL A 531 -37.28 8.74 -4.63
C VAL A 531 -35.94 8.05 -4.95
N GLU A 532 -35.34 8.33 -6.10
CA GLU A 532 -34.12 7.64 -6.58
C GLU A 532 -32.94 7.71 -5.59
N THR A 533 -32.92 8.74 -4.74
CA THR A 533 -31.90 8.96 -3.70
C THR A 533 -32.25 8.33 -2.33
N GLU A 534 -33.39 7.65 -2.20
CA GLU A 534 -33.77 6.92 -0.99
C GLU A 534 -33.08 5.57 -0.87
N GLY A 535 -32.75 5.21 0.36
CA GLY A 535 -31.97 4.03 0.65
C GLY A 535 -31.22 4.13 1.96
N SER A 536 -30.36 3.14 2.19
CA SER A 536 -29.62 2.95 3.43
C SER A 536 -28.13 3.05 3.19
N VAL A 537 -27.37 3.40 4.23
CA VAL A 537 -25.91 3.51 4.17
C VAL A 537 -25.31 2.69 5.31
N LEU A 538 -24.43 1.75 4.96
CA LEU A 538 -23.48 1.17 5.91
C LEU A 538 -22.21 2.01 5.89
N HIS A 539 -21.70 2.35 7.07
CA HIS A 539 -20.48 3.09 7.27
C HIS A 539 -19.58 2.33 8.25
N PHE A 540 -18.50 1.78 7.72
CA PHE A 540 -17.45 1.13 8.49
C PHE A 540 -16.43 2.17 8.92
N ASN A 541 -16.41 2.49 10.20
CA ASN A 541 -15.55 3.52 10.79
C ASN A 541 -14.36 2.89 11.52
N ILE A 542 -13.15 3.38 11.21
CA ILE A 542 -11.90 2.93 11.80
C ILE A 542 -11.33 4.08 12.64
N PRO A 543 -11.40 4.03 13.98
CA PRO A 543 -11.20 5.22 14.80
C PRO A 543 -9.76 5.73 14.86
N TRP A 544 -8.76 4.89 14.60
CA TRP A 544 -7.34 5.28 14.67
C TRP A 544 -6.77 5.83 13.36
N VAL A 545 -7.47 5.67 12.23
CA VAL A 545 -7.00 6.09 10.89
C VAL A 545 -8.18 6.53 10.02
N ASN A 546 -8.00 7.54 9.17
CA ASN A 546 -9.03 8.01 8.25
C ASN A 546 -9.22 7.05 7.05
N GLU A 547 -9.69 5.83 7.31
CA GLU A 547 -9.86 4.73 6.33
C GLU A 547 -11.31 4.25 6.22
N ASP A 548 -12.25 5.08 6.68
CA ASP A 548 -13.68 4.81 6.65
C ASP A 548 -14.17 4.37 5.27
N THR A 549 -15.04 3.36 5.27
CA THR A 549 -15.64 2.82 4.04
C THR A 549 -17.15 2.95 4.11
N TYR A 550 -17.77 3.37 3.00
CA TYR A 550 -19.21 3.56 2.91
C TYR A 550 -19.82 2.67 1.82
N LYS A 551 -20.99 2.10 2.11
CA LYS A 551 -21.79 1.37 1.12
C LYS A 551 -23.21 1.90 1.13
N TYR A 552 -23.59 2.57 0.05
CA TYR A 552 -24.98 2.93 -0.22
C TYR A 552 -25.72 1.75 -0.85
N MET A 553 -26.97 1.57 -0.42
CA MET A 553 -27.93 0.59 -0.94
C MET A 553 -29.20 1.33 -1.29
N LYS A 554 -29.75 1.10 -2.49
CA LYS A 554 -31.02 1.70 -2.87
C LYS A 554 -32.15 1.15 -2.01
N TYR A 555 -33.25 1.88 -1.94
CA TYR A 555 -34.46 1.45 -1.25
C TYR A 555 -34.88 0.03 -1.64
N GLY A 556 -35.09 -0.84 -0.65
CA GLY A 556 -35.50 -2.24 -0.86
C GLY A 556 -34.39 -3.19 -1.33
N GLU A 557 -33.17 -2.71 -1.61
CA GLU A 557 -32.07 -3.56 -2.06
C GLU A 557 -31.21 -4.06 -0.89
N ASN A 558 -30.78 -5.32 -0.98
CA ASN A 558 -29.77 -5.87 -0.10
C ASN A 558 -28.39 -5.28 -0.44
N GLY A 559 -27.53 -5.15 0.57
CA GLY A 559 -26.14 -4.74 0.33
C GLY A 559 -25.15 -5.45 1.21
N SER A 560 -23.92 -5.52 0.73
CA SER A 560 -22.80 -6.08 1.48
C SER A 560 -21.63 -5.11 1.48
N LEU A 561 -20.97 -4.98 2.63
CA LEU A 561 -19.80 -4.16 2.88
C LEU A 561 -18.67 -5.06 3.42
N SER A 562 -17.50 -5.00 2.79
CA SER A 562 -16.32 -5.74 3.26
C SER A 562 -15.74 -5.07 4.50
N LEU A 563 -15.63 -5.84 5.59
CA LEU A 563 -15.04 -5.46 6.87
C LEU A 563 -13.61 -6.01 6.94
N LYS A 564 -12.67 -5.33 6.31
CA LYS A 564 -11.26 -5.71 6.30
C LYS A 564 -10.39 -4.48 6.52
N LEU A 565 -9.33 -4.62 7.31
CA LEU A 565 -8.45 -3.50 7.66
C LEU A 565 -7.40 -3.26 6.57
N GLN A 566 -7.05 -1.98 6.36
CA GLN A 566 -5.95 -1.56 5.47
C GLN A 566 -4.71 -1.07 6.24
N SER A 567 -4.87 -0.77 7.53
CA SER A 567 -3.80 -0.49 8.47
C SER A 567 -4.02 -1.19 9.81
N GLY A 568 -2.93 -1.61 10.45
CA GLY A 568 -2.96 -2.12 11.81
C GLY A 568 -3.21 -0.99 12.83
N PRO A 569 -3.70 -1.32 14.04
CA PRO A 569 -3.74 -0.34 15.13
C PRO A 569 -2.31 0.03 15.55
N VAL A 570 -2.01 1.33 15.60
CA VAL A 570 -0.65 1.86 15.87
C VAL A 570 -0.36 2.01 17.37
N ASP A 571 -1.39 1.99 18.22
CA ASP A 571 -1.31 2.09 19.69
C ASP A 571 -2.16 1.02 20.37
N ASP A 572 -2.02 0.84 21.70
CA ASP A 572 -3.01 0.19 22.60
C ASP A 572 -4.33 1.02 22.68
N ASN A 573 -4.74 1.61 21.55
CA ASN A 573 -5.96 2.38 21.43
C ASN A 573 -7.13 1.45 21.74
N LYS A 574 -7.83 1.76 22.82
CA LYS A 574 -9.01 1.01 23.30
C LYS A 574 -10.25 1.26 22.43
N ASP A 575 -10.14 2.17 21.46
CA ASP A 575 -11.21 2.47 20.54
C ASP A 575 -11.42 1.30 19.58
N SER A 576 -12.62 0.76 19.64
CA SER A 576 -13.00 -0.38 18.82
C SER A 576 -13.72 0.12 17.58
N ILE A 577 -13.57 -0.64 16.50
CA ILE A 577 -14.18 -0.38 15.21
C ILE A 577 -15.70 -0.32 15.36
N VAL A 578 -16.32 0.59 14.59
CA VAL A 578 -17.76 0.82 14.62
C VAL A 578 -18.36 0.65 13.23
N ILE A 579 -19.49 -0.04 13.16
CA ILE A 579 -20.37 -0.02 11.98
C ILE A 579 -21.56 0.89 12.32
N ASN A 580 -21.64 2.00 11.62
CA ASN A 580 -22.79 2.89 11.62
C ASN A 580 -23.75 2.45 10.52
N MET A 581 -25.01 2.23 10.87
CA MET A 581 -26.06 1.82 9.94
C MET A 581 -27.08 2.93 9.88
N TYR A 582 -27.18 3.61 8.74
CA TYR A 582 -28.22 4.60 8.46
C TYR A 582 -29.30 3.91 7.63
N LEU A 583 -30.47 3.71 8.22
CA LEU A 583 -31.53 2.86 7.71
C LEU A 583 -32.73 3.69 7.25
N ASP A 584 -33.54 3.11 6.36
CA ASP A 584 -34.83 3.70 6.03
C ASP A 584 -35.89 3.18 7.04
N PRO A 585 -36.52 4.04 7.87
CA PRO A 585 -37.44 3.58 8.90
C PRO A 585 -38.72 2.91 8.34
N THR A 586 -38.99 2.98 7.03
CA THR A 586 -40.13 2.27 6.41
C THR A 586 -39.84 0.81 6.07
N CYS A 587 -38.60 0.35 6.29
CA CYS A 587 -38.14 -1.01 6.01
C CYS A 587 -37.71 -1.76 7.27
N VAL A 588 -37.73 -3.10 7.19
CA VAL A 588 -37.27 -4.02 8.23
C VAL A 588 -35.99 -4.72 7.75
N TYR A 589 -34.98 -4.72 8.60
CA TYR A 589 -33.63 -5.17 8.24
C TYR A 589 -33.11 -6.26 9.16
N GLN A 590 -32.26 -7.12 8.59
CA GLN A 590 -31.45 -8.08 9.31
C GLN A 590 -29.98 -7.90 8.91
N LEU A 591 -29.10 -7.68 9.88
CA LEU A 591 -27.65 -7.61 9.65
C LEU A 591 -27.03 -9.00 9.83
N LYS A 592 -26.30 -9.47 8.82
CA LYS A 592 -25.52 -10.71 8.86
C LYS A 592 -24.03 -10.41 8.71
N ILE A 593 -23.19 -10.88 9.64
CA ILE A 593 -21.73 -10.82 9.50
C ILE A 593 -21.18 -12.22 9.18
N LEU A 594 -20.57 -12.36 8.02
CA LEU A 594 -20.08 -13.62 7.45
C LEU A 594 -18.55 -13.63 7.41
N ALA A 595 -17.92 -14.78 7.70
CA ALA A 595 -16.48 -14.93 7.51
C ALA A 595 -16.14 -14.99 6.01
N SER A 596 -15.19 -14.17 5.56
CA SER A 596 -14.77 -14.14 4.16
C SER A 596 -13.39 -14.80 3.99
N LEU A 597 -13.35 -16.14 3.91
CA LEU A 597 -12.09 -16.90 3.80
C LEU A 597 -11.25 -16.48 2.60
N LYS A 598 -11.90 -16.20 1.46
CA LYS A 598 -11.23 -15.74 0.25
C LYS A 598 -10.49 -14.41 0.50
N GLU A 599 -11.16 -13.46 1.15
CA GLU A 599 -10.55 -12.16 1.52
C GLU A 599 -9.49 -12.30 2.60
N MET A 600 -9.63 -13.22 3.55
CA MET A 600 -8.59 -13.48 4.56
C MET A 600 -7.29 -14.00 3.91
N PHE A 601 -7.40 -14.90 2.93
CA PHE A 601 -6.25 -15.35 2.15
C PHE A 601 -5.68 -14.22 1.28
N GLY A 602 -6.55 -13.38 0.69
CA GLY A 602 -6.14 -12.17 -0.02
C GLY A 602 -5.35 -11.21 0.86
N GLN A 603 -5.84 -10.94 2.07
CA GLN A 603 -5.17 -10.09 3.05
C GLN A 603 -3.82 -10.67 3.50
N PHE A 604 -3.74 -11.98 3.70
CA PHE A 604 -2.47 -12.65 4.00
C PHE A 604 -1.43 -12.41 2.89
N VAL A 605 -1.82 -12.59 1.63
CA VAL A 605 -0.94 -12.34 0.47
C VAL A 605 -0.56 -10.86 0.37
N ARG A 606 -1.53 -9.95 0.53
CA ARG A 606 -1.33 -8.49 0.45
C ARG A 606 -0.34 -7.98 1.50
N PHE A 607 -0.44 -8.45 2.74
CA PHE A 607 0.40 -7.95 3.84
C PHE A 607 1.72 -8.70 4.01
N TYR A 608 1.75 -10.00 3.72
CA TYR A 608 2.92 -10.85 4.03
C TYR A 608 3.55 -11.53 2.82
N GLY A 609 2.96 -11.43 1.63
CA GLY A 609 3.50 -12.05 0.42
C GLY A 609 4.95 -11.64 0.12
N THR A 610 5.30 -10.39 0.40
CA THR A 610 6.66 -9.85 0.25
C THR A 610 7.66 -10.47 1.23
N LEU A 611 7.21 -11.01 2.37
CA LEU A 611 8.08 -11.58 3.40
C LEU A 611 8.48 -13.03 3.10
N ILE A 612 7.65 -13.74 2.32
CA ILE A 612 7.76 -15.18 2.03
C ILE A 612 9.08 -15.58 1.36
N PRO A 613 9.67 -14.83 0.39
CA PRO A 613 10.92 -15.19 -0.26
C PRO A 613 12.08 -15.47 0.70
N ALA A 614 12.20 -14.70 1.80
CA ALA A 614 13.24 -14.92 2.81
C ALA A 614 13.09 -16.28 3.50
N TYR A 615 11.85 -16.69 3.81
CA TYR A 615 11.55 -17.99 4.39
C TYR A 615 11.78 -19.14 3.40
N CYS A 616 11.45 -18.95 2.11
CA CYS A 616 11.76 -19.91 1.06
C CYS A 616 13.26 -20.19 0.97
N VAL A 617 14.10 -19.15 0.95
CA VAL A 617 15.55 -19.30 0.94
C VAL A 617 16.07 -19.92 2.24
N ALA A 618 15.51 -19.54 3.40
CA ALA A 618 15.87 -20.17 4.68
C ALA A 618 15.59 -21.69 4.69
N VAL A 619 14.50 -22.16 4.09
CA VAL A 619 14.19 -23.60 3.95
C VAL A 619 15.22 -24.31 3.05
N LEU A 620 15.65 -23.68 1.96
CA LEU A 620 16.71 -24.22 1.10
C LEU A 620 18.05 -24.31 1.84
N LEU A 621 18.42 -23.28 2.62
CA LEU A 621 19.64 -23.31 3.44
C LEU A 621 19.57 -24.33 4.58
N MET A 622 18.39 -24.57 5.15
CA MET A 622 18.16 -25.64 6.13
C MET A 622 18.27 -27.04 5.50
N SER A 623 17.85 -27.17 4.25
CA SER A 623 18.02 -28.40 3.47
C SER A 623 19.51 -28.64 3.15
N LEU A 624 20.24 -27.58 2.83
CA LEU A 624 21.69 -27.62 2.62
C LEU A 624 22.42 -28.03 3.91
N THR A 625 22.01 -27.47 5.05
CA THR A 625 22.52 -27.85 6.38
C THR A 625 22.40 -29.36 6.62
N TYR A 626 21.28 -29.97 6.25
CA TYR A 626 21.09 -31.42 6.38
C TYR A 626 21.99 -32.21 5.44
N GLN A 627 22.10 -31.81 4.18
CA GLN A 627 23.01 -32.44 3.21
C GLN A 627 24.46 -32.41 3.71
N LEU A 628 24.94 -31.27 4.22
CA LEU A 628 26.30 -31.12 4.76
C LEU A 628 26.55 -32.00 5.98
N LYS A 629 25.58 -32.07 6.92
CA LYS A 629 25.69 -32.93 8.11
C LYS A 629 25.69 -34.42 7.74
N SER A 630 24.87 -34.82 6.77
CA SER A 630 24.85 -36.19 6.25
C SER A 630 26.17 -36.54 5.54
N LEU A 631 26.71 -35.61 4.75
CA LEU A 631 27.99 -35.78 4.07
C LEU A 631 29.16 -35.90 5.04
N ALA A 632 29.14 -35.15 6.14
CA ALA A 632 30.15 -35.25 7.20
C ALA A 632 30.12 -36.61 7.92
N GLY A 633 28.91 -37.16 8.15
CA GLY A 633 28.72 -38.41 8.90
C GLY A 633 28.75 -39.67 8.02
N ALA A 634 27.78 -39.81 7.12
CA ALA A 634 27.56 -40.99 6.29
C ALA A 634 28.37 -40.98 4.98
N GLY A 635 28.93 -39.83 4.59
CA GLY A 635 29.69 -39.70 3.33
C GLY A 635 28.84 -39.66 2.06
N GLU A 636 27.51 -39.72 2.18
CA GLU A 636 26.54 -39.67 1.09
C GLU A 636 25.64 -38.42 1.17
N CYS A 637 25.33 -37.83 0.01
CA CYS A 637 24.43 -36.68 -0.07
C CYS A 637 23.00 -37.17 -0.26
N PRO A 638 22.10 -36.93 0.72
CA PRO A 638 20.72 -37.37 0.61
C PRO A 638 19.99 -36.61 -0.51
N SER A 639 18.90 -37.20 -1.00
CA SER A 639 18.10 -36.56 -2.04
C SER A 639 17.62 -35.17 -1.59
N ALA A 640 17.53 -34.24 -2.55
CA ALA A 640 17.08 -32.88 -2.24
C ALA A 640 15.66 -32.87 -1.66
N LEU A 641 14.75 -33.70 -2.17
CA LEU A 641 13.39 -33.84 -1.64
C LEU A 641 13.38 -34.35 -0.19
N GLN A 642 14.20 -35.35 0.14
CA GLN A 642 14.34 -35.83 1.53
C GLN A 642 14.92 -34.74 2.44
N SER A 643 15.86 -33.95 1.93
CA SER A 643 16.48 -32.85 2.67
C SER A 643 15.48 -31.73 2.97
N ILE A 644 14.61 -31.41 2.00
CA ILE A 644 13.51 -30.46 2.17
C ILE A 644 12.53 -31.00 3.20
N LEU A 645 12.08 -32.27 3.09
CA LEU A 645 11.21 -32.89 4.08
C LEU A 645 11.80 -32.87 5.50
N TRP A 646 13.13 -33.02 5.64
CA TRP A 646 13.79 -32.85 6.92
C TRP A 646 13.68 -31.42 7.46
N ALA A 647 13.70 -30.42 6.60
CA ALA A 647 13.55 -29.01 6.95
C ALA A 647 12.12 -28.61 7.37
N TRP A 648 11.12 -29.49 7.27
CA TRP A 648 9.72 -29.25 7.67
C TRP A 648 9.56 -28.67 9.09
N LYS A 649 10.40 -29.07 10.05
CA LYS A 649 10.21 -28.76 11.48
C LYS A 649 10.56 -27.28 11.80
N PRO A 650 9.58 -26.37 11.99
CA PRO A 650 9.85 -24.95 12.23
C PRO A 650 10.59 -24.71 13.56
N LEU A 651 10.42 -25.62 14.53
CA LEU A 651 11.04 -25.55 15.86
C LEU A 651 12.57 -25.49 15.85
N ARG A 652 13.21 -25.88 14.74
CA ARG A 652 14.67 -25.81 14.61
C ARG A 652 15.19 -24.40 14.32
N LEU A 653 14.34 -23.50 13.83
CA LEU A 653 14.79 -22.19 13.33
C LEU A 653 13.94 -21.04 13.88
N ALA A 654 12.61 -21.15 13.79
CA ALA A 654 11.70 -20.07 14.14
C ALA A 654 11.80 -19.63 15.62
N PRO A 655 11.86 -20.53 16.63
CA PRO A 655 11.99 -20.12 18.02
C PRO A 655 13.29 -19.36 18.31
N ILE A 656 14.40 -19.74 17.67
CA ILE A 656 15.69 -19.06 17.85
C ILE A 656 15.59 -17.64 17.30
N ALA A 657 15.03 -17.46 16.10
CA ALA A 657 14.80 -16.13 15.52
C ALA A 657 13.85 -15.28 16.39
N MET A 658 12.81 -15.88 16.98
CA MET A 658 11.91 -15.20 17.93
C MET A 658 12.64 -14.73 19.18
N VAL A 659 13.49 -15.57 19.78
CA VAL A 659 14.29 -15.20 20.96
C VAL A 659 15.28 -14.08 20.61
N LEU A 660 15.97 -14.17 19.48
CA LEU A 660 16.91 -13.12 19.05
C LEU A 660 16.20 -11.78 18.83
N GLN A 661 15.02 -11.78 18.20
CA GLN A 661 14.21 -10.57 18.04
C GLN A 661 13.72 -10.02 19.39
N PHE A 662 13.31 -10.89 20.31
CA PHE A 662 12.91 -10.48 21.66
C PHE A 662 14.07 -9.81 22.41
N LEU A 663 15.27 -10.40 22.36
CA LEU A 663 16.48 -9.82 22.95
C LEU A 663 16.86 -8.49 22.28
N ALA A 664 16.81 -8.43 20.95
CA ALA A 664 17.11 -7.22 20.19
C ALA A 664 16.10 -6.08 20.37
N ARG A 665 14.95 -6.35 21.00
CA ARG A 665 13.96 -5.32 21.36
C ARG A 665 14.31 -4.57 22.64
N ASN A 666 15.19 -5.12 23.47
CA ASN A 666 15.69 -4.41 24.65
C ASN A 666 16.53 -3.20 24.20
N GLU A 667 16.27 -2.03 24.79
CA GLU A 667 16.89 -0.76 24.39
C GLU A 667 18.42 -0.79 24.55
N ASP A 668 18.95 -1.34 25.64
CA ASP A 668 20.40 -1.43 25.87
C ASP A 668 21.08 -2.34 24.84
N VAL A 669 20.45 -3.48 24.53
CA VAL A 669 20.92 -4.40 23.49
C VAL A 669 20.88 -3.73 22.12
N GLN A 670 19.78 -3.02 21.82
CA GLN A 670 19.65 -2.31 20.56
C GLN A 670 20.71 -1.21 20.43
N HIS A 671 20.96 -0.42 21.48
CA HIS A 671 22.02 0.59 21.49
C HIS A 671 23.40 -0.02 21.28
N PHE A 672 23.70 -1.13 21.95
CA PHE A 672 24.95 -1.87 21.76
C PHE A 672 25.11 -2.40 20.33
N LEU A 673 24.04 -2.96 19.75
CA LEU A 673 24.03 -3.43 18.36
C LEU A 673 24.25 -2.28 17.37
N ILE A 674 23.62 -1.12 17.60
CA ILE A 674 23.80 0.08 16.78
C ILE A 674 25.26 0.57 16.85
N LEU A 675 25.91 0.53 18.02
CA LEU A 675 27.33 0.86 18.17
C LEU A 675 28.23 -0.06 17.35
N LEU A 676 27.85 -1.34 17.21
CA LEU A 676 28.51 -2.31 16.35
C LEU A 676 28.12 -2.20 14.86
N HIS A 677 27.39 -1.14 14.47
CA HIS A 677 26.88 -0.95 13.11
C HIS A 677 25.94 -2.08 12.63
N VAL A 678 25.32 -2.81 13.57
CA VAL A 678 24.29 -3.79 13.25
C VAL A 678 22.96 -3.05 13.05
N PRO A 679 22.27 -3.23 11.90
CA PRO A 679 21.01 -2.54 11.64
C PRO A 679 19.91 -3.01 12.60
N THR A 680 18.87 -2.19 12.77
CA THR A 680 17.65 -2.61 13.47
C THR A 680 17.04 -3.84 12.80
N PHE A 681 16.51 -4.77 13.61
CA PHE A 681 15.86 -5.98 13.09
C PHE A 681 14.62 -5.64 12.26
N ASP A 682 14.37 -6.42 11.20
CA ASP A 682 13.32 -6.13 10.21
C ASP A 682 11.90 -6.15 10.81
N GLY A 683 11.69 -6.96 11.86
CA GLY A 683 10.42 -7.04 12.58
C GLY A 683 9.99 -5.72 13.23
N ALA A 684 10.93 -4.81 13.54
CA ALA A 684 10.61 -3.54 14.21
C ALA A 684 9.69 -2.67 13.35
N PHE A 685 9.93 -2.62 12.03
CA PHE A 685 9.08 -1.89 11.09
C PHE A 685 7.65 -2.47 11.05
N LEU A 686 7.51 -3.80 10.99
CA LEU A 686 6.22 -4.48 10.97
C LEU A 686 5.43 -4.32 12.29
N ILE A 687 6.14 -4.26 13.43
CA ILE A 687 5.56 -3.98 14.74
C ILE A 687 5.02 -2.54 14.79
N ARG A 688 5.81 -1.55 14.33
CA ARG A 688 5.37 -0.13 14.28
C ARG A 688 4.14 0.09 13.40
N GLN A 689 3.99 -0.73 12.36
CA GLN A 689 2.83 -0.70 11.47
C GLN A 689 1.60 -1.47 12.02
N GLY A 690 1.70 -2.08 13.20
CA GLY A 690 0.60 -2.83 13.83
C GLY A 690 0.24 -4.14 13.12
N ILE A 691 1.14 -4.71 12.31
CA ILE A 691 0.86 -5.90 11.49
C ILE A 691 1.69 -7.14 11.88
N TRP A 692 2.58 -7.04 12.85
CA TRP A 692 3.33 -8.21 13.34
C TRP A 692 2.57 -8.94 14.46
N PHE A 693 2.49 -10.28 14.39
CA PHE A 693 1.77 -11.09 15.37
C PHE A 693 2.64 -12.19 16.01
N ARG A 694 2.23 -12.66 17.19
CA ARG A 694 2.93 -13.73 17.92
C ARG A 694 2.87 -15.04 17.12
N GLY A 695 4.03 -15.61 16.82
CA GLY A 695 4.14 -16.84 16.01
C GLY A 695 4.27 -16.62 14.50
N ALA A 696 4.39 -15.37 14.03
CA ALA A 696 4.59 -15.03 12.62
C ALA A 696 5.71 -15.86 11.95
N HIS A 697 6.88 -15.99 12.58
CA HIS A 697 7.98 -16.82 12.07
C HIS A 697 7.60 -18.28 11.82
N MET A 698 6.76 -18.87 12.69
CA MET A 698 6.34 -20.26 12.51
C MET A 698 5.40 -20.40 11.31
N VAL A 699 4.42 -19.51 11.19
CA VAL A 699 3.47 -19.50 10.08
C VAL A 699 4.22 -19.29 8.76
N PHE A 700 5.05 -18.26 8.66
CA PHE A 700 5.76 -17.95 7.43
C PHE A 700 6.81 -19.00 7.05
N TYR A 701 7.50 -19.61 8.03
CA TYR A 701 8.40 -20.72 7.76
C TYR A 701 7.67 -21.94 7.20
N LEU A 702 6.50 -22.28 7.76
CA LEU A 702 5.66 -23.38 7.24
C LEU A 702 5.12 -23.05 5.83
N THR A 703 4.72 -21.80 5.58
CA THR A 703 4.34 -21.34 4.23
C THR A 703 5.49 -21.46 3.25
N GLY A 704 6.68 -20.97 3.62
CA GLY A 704 7.90 -21.09 2.81
C GLY A 704 8.29 -22.55 2.56
N PHE A 705 8.14 -23.42 3.56
CA PHE A 705 8.33 -24.86 3.39
C PHE A 705 7.35 -25.43 2.35
N GLY A 706 6.06 -25.13 2.48
CA GLY A 706 5.02 -25.64 1.57
C GLY A 706 5.31 -25.24 0.13
N ILE A 707 5.70 -23.98 -0.10
CA ILE A 707 6.08 -23.47 -1.41
C ILE A 707 7.33 -24.19 -1.95
N ILE A 708 8.40 -24.30 -1.16
CA ILE A 708 9.64 -24.95 -1.60
C ILE A 708 9.45 -26.44 -1.86
N ALA A 709 8.68 -27.15 -1.04
CA ALA A 709 8.40 -28.57 -1.22
C ALA A 709 7.61 -28.80 -2.53
N PHE A 710 6.55 -28.03 -2.76
CA PHE A 710 5.77 -28.11 -4.01
C PHE A 710 6.61 -27.73 -5.23
N HIS A 711 7.36 -26.62 -5.14
CA HIS A 711 8.26 -26.15 -6.17
C HIS A 711 9.33 -27.20 -6.54
N ALA A 712 9.98 -27.81 -5.55
CA ALA A 712 11.00 -28.83 -5.78
C ALA A 712 10.44 -30.09 -6.44
N VAL A 713 9.21 -30.51 -6.12
CA VAL A 713 8.55 -31.65 -6.79
C VAL A 713 8.32 -31.36 -8.26
N ILE A 714 7.77 -30.19 -8.59
CA ILE A 714 7.52 -29.77 -9.98
C ILE A 714 8.83 -29.67 -10.75
N VAL A 715 9.82 -28.94 -10.23
CA VAL A 715 11.11 -28.77 -10.89
C VAL A 715 11.82 -30.11 -11.07
N ASN A 716 11.77 -31.00 -10.07
CA ASN A 716 12.33 -32.35 -10.22
C ASN A 716 11.64 -33.12 -11.36
N ALA A 717 10.31 -33.09 -11.43
CA ALA A 717 9.57 -33.74 -12.53
C ALA A 717 9.96 -33.16 -13.90
N VAL A 718 10.03 -31.83 -14.02
CA VAL A 718 10.44 -31.15 -15.26
C VAL A 718 11.88 -31.52 -15.65
N ILE A 719 12.83 -31.50 -14.71
CA ILE A 719 14.22 -31.89 -14.95
C ILE A 719 14.31 -33.36 -15.40
N GLN A 720 13.56 -34.27 -14.79
CA GLN A 720 13.54 -35.69 -15.19
C GLN A 720 13.03 -35.88 -16.62
N ILE A 721 11.97 -35.17 -17.00
CA ILE A 721 11.41 -35.20 -18.36
C ILE A 721 12.40 -34.58 -19.35
N ALA A 722 12.88 -33.37 -19.08
CA ALA A 722 13.81 -32.64 -19.92
C ALA A 722 15.13 -33.40 -20.12
N SER A 723 15.65 -34.04 -19.06
CA SER A 723 16.86 -34.84 -19.10
C SER A 723 16.71 -36.08 -20.01
N ARG A 724 15.54 -36.73 -20.00
CA ARG A 724 15.24 -37.85 -20.92
C ARG A 724 15.16 -37.38 -22.37
N ILE A 725 14.46 -36.28 -22.64
CA ILE A 725 14.37 -35.70 -24.00
C ILE A 725 15.76 -35.32 -24.51
N LEU A 726 16.56 -34.63 -23.69
CA LEU A 726 17.93 -34.25 -24.03
C LEU A 726 18.79 -35.49 -24.29
N GLY A 727 18.61 -36.55 -23.49
CA GLY A 727 19.26 -37.84 -23.68
C GLY A 727 18.87 -38.58 -24.96
N LEU A 728 17.68 -38.35 -25.50
CA LEU A 728 17.22 -38.89 -26.78
C LEU A 728 17.80 -38.09 -27.96
N ILE A 729 17.79 -36.75 -27.86
CA ILE A 729 18.29 -35.85 -28.92
C ILE A 729 19.83 -35.90 -29.01
N PHE A 730 20.49 -35.88 -27.86
CA PHE A 730 21.95 -35.80 -27.73
C PHE A 730 22.53 -37.09 -27.15
N GLY A 731 21.97 -38.26 -27.48
CA GLY A 731 22.46 -39.58 -27.00
C GLY A 731 23.94 -39.86 -27.31
N TRP A 732 24.57 -39.03 -28.14
CA TRP A 732 25.99 -39.01 -28.51
C TRP A 732 26.82 -37.89 -27.84
N CYS A 733 26.24 -37.08 -26.97
CA CYS A 733 26.95 -35.98 -26.31
C CYS A 733 27.23 -36.32 -24.84
N PRO A 734 28.23 -37.18 -24.54
CA PRO A 734 28.95 -36.95 -23.30
C PRO A 734 29.54 -35.56 -23.47
N VAL A 735 29.11 -34.57 -22.67
CA VAL A 735 29.76 -33.26 -22.67
C VAL A 735 31.25 -33.53 -22.53
N SER A 736 31.96 -33.40 -23.65
CA SER A 736 33.35 -33.78 -23.76
C SER A 736 34.15 -32.93 -22.78
N ARG A 737 35.40 -33.29 -22.48
CA ARG A 737 36.27 -32.41 -21.67
C ARG A 737 36.23 -30.95 -22.16
N PHE A 738 36.08 -30.76 -23.48
CA PHE A 738 35.85 -29.47 -24.11
C PHE A 738 34.60 -28.72 -23.59
N GLY A 739 33.44 -29.38 -23.51
CA GLY A 739 32.23 -28.72 -23.01
C GLY A 739 32.29 -28.37 -21.51
N HIS A 740 33.02 -29.14 -20.70
CA HIS A 740 33.26 -28.77 -19.31
C HIS A 740 34.19 -27.55 -19.17
N ILE A 741 35.27 -27.50 -19.97
CA ILE A 741 36.16 -26.33 -20.06
C ILE A 741 35.38 -25.11 -20.54
N LEU A 742 34.50 -25.26 -21.52
CA LEU A 742 33.63 -24.18 -22.00
C LEU A 742 32.76 -23.62 -20.87
N CYS A 743 32.12 -24.46 -20.06
CA CYS A 743 31.36 -23.99 -18.89
C CYS A 743 32.21 -23.19 -17.90
N LEU A 744 33.47 -23.60 -17.66
CA LEU A 744 34.41 -22.87 -16.80
C LEU A 744 34.83 -21.52 -17.40
N ILE A 745 35.03 -21.44 -18.72
CA ILE A 745 35.29 -20.17 -19.40
C ILE A 745 34.07 -19.26 -19.30
N MET A 746 32.86 -19.79 -19.50
CA MET A 746 31.64 -19.02 -19.44
C MET A 746 31.32 -18.46 -18.04
N THR A 747 31.74 -19.11 -16.95
CA THR A 747 31.61 -18.53 -15.62
C THR A 747 32.60 -17.38 -15.37
N VAL A 748 33.80 -17.43 -15.96
CA VAL A 748 34.74 -16.29 -15.94
C VAL A 748 34.17 -15.13 -16.75
N VAL A 749 33.62 -15.39 -17.93
CA VAL A 749 32.93 -14.39 -18.75
C VAL A 749 31.76 -13.78 -17.96
N ALA A 750 30.95 -14.60 -17.29
CA ALA A 750 29.84 -14.13 -16.45
C ALA A 750 30.30 -13.19 -15.31
N ALA A 751 31.43 -13.50 -14.66
CA ALA A 751 32.01 -12.64 -13.63
C ALA A 751 32.48 -11.29 -14.20
N VAL A 752 33.10 -11.29 -15.39
CA VAL A 752 33.51 -10.06 -16.07
C VAL A 752 32.30 -9.22 -16.50
N LEU A 753 31.27 -9.86 -17.10
CA LEU A 753 30.04 -9.18 -17.49
C LEU A 753 29.32 -8.55 -16.28
N SER A 754 29.38 -9.21 -15.12
CA SER A 754 28.81 -8.69 -13.87
C SER A 754 29.43 -7.37 -13.44
N LEU A 755 30.75 -7.23 -13.60
CA LEU A 755 31.47 -6.03 -13.20
C LEU A 755 31.35 -4.89 -14.21
N LEU A 756 31.31 -5.21 -15.51
CA LEU A 756 31.34 -4.21 -16.58
C LEU A 756 29.95 -3.62 -16.88
N PHE A 757 28.91 -4.46 -16.92
CA PHE A 757 27.59 -4.08 -17.45
C PHE A 757 26.51 -4.11 -16.36
N CYS A 758 26.19 -5.32 -15.88
CA CYS A 758 25.14 -5.58 -14.91
C CYS A 758 25.35 -6.96 -14.26
N GLY A 759 25.37 -6.99 -12.93
CA GLY A 759 25.56 -8.19 -12.13
C GLY A 759 24.48 -9.24 -12.35
N ALA A 760 23.24 -8.82 -12.61
CA ALA A 760 22.15 -9.76 -12.89
C ALA A 760 22.39 -10.59 -14.17
N ILE A 761 23.16 -10.08 -15.15
CA ILE A 761 23.58 -10.86 -16.33
C ILE A 761 24.45 -12.03 -15.92
N GLY A 762 25.43 -11.81 -15.03
CA GLY A 762 26.28 -12.90 -14.55
C GLY A 762 25.51 -13.94 -13.74
N ILE A 763 24.53 -13.52 -12.93
CA ILE A 763 23.61 -14.44 -12.24
C ILE A 763 22.83 -15.27 -13.26
N PHE A 764 22.28 -14.64 -14.30
CA PHE A 764 21.52 -15.32 -15.35
C PHE A 764 22.39 -16.35 -16.10
N VAL A 765 23.59 -15.97 -16.55
CA VAL A 765 24.52 -16.89 -17.23
C VAL A 765 24.90 -18.05 -16.28
N SER A 766 25.18 -17.75 -15.01
CA SER A 766 25.49 -18.76 -14.00
C SER A 766 24.32 -19.73 -13.78
N TYR A 767 23.08 -19.24 -13.77
CA TYR A 767 21.87 -20.06 -13.67
C TYR A 767 21.73 -21.02 -14.85
N ILE A 768 21.95 -20.55 -16.09
CA ILE A 768 21.92 -21.40 -17.29
C ILE A 768 22.99 -22.49 -17.24
N ILE A 769 24.22 -22.16 -16.83
CA ILE A 769 25.30 -23.13 -16.65
C ILE A 769 24.92 -24.18 -15.58
N CYS A 770 24.33 -23.73 -14.47
CA CYS A 770 23.85 -24.63 -13.41
C CYS A 770 22.74 -25.58 -13.91
N LEU A 771 21.80 -25.08 -14.73
CA LEU A 771 20.75 -25.88 -15.36
C LEU A 771 21.34 -26.99 -16.25
N ILE A 772 22.29 -26.64 -17.12
CA ILE A 772 22.98 -27.60 -18.00
C ILE A 772 23.65 -28.69 -17.17
N GLN A 773 24.33 -28.30 -16.08
CA GLN A 773 25.01 -29.25 -15.20
C GLN A 773 24.04 -30.20 -14.48
N VAL A 774 22.89 -29.69 -14.01
CA VAL A 774 21.84 -30.52 -13.38
C VAL A 774 21.24 -31.50 -14.37
N LEU A 775 20.90 -31.07 -15.59
CA LEU A 775 20.37 -31.94 -16.64
C LEU A 775 21.34 -33.06 -17.01
N LYS A 776 22.64 -32.74 -17.12
CA LYS A 776 23.71 -33.70 -17.35
C LYS A 776 23.80 -34.74 -16.23
N LEU A 777 23.90 -34.28 -14.97
CA LEU A 777 24.03 -35.17 -13.82
C LEU A 777 22.79 -36.05 -13.64
N CYS A 778 21.60 -35.52 -13.90
CA CYS A 778 20.35 -36.28 -13.90
C CYS A 778 20.38 -37.42 -14.94
N TYR A 779 20.80 -37.11 -16.18
CA TYR A 779 20.88 -38.10 -17.26
C TYR A 779 21.88 -39.20 -16.93
N GLN A 780 23.10 -38.83 -16.53
CA GLN A 780 24.14 -39.79 -16.19
C GLN A 780 23.75 -40.64 -14.98
N SER A 781 23.15 -40.04 -13.95
CA SER A 781 22.69 -40.75 -12.75
C SER A 781 21.52 -41.70 -13.00
N SER A 782 20.71 -41.46 -14.03
CA SER A 782 19.63 -42.37 -14.42
C SER A 782 20.14 -43.60 -15.16
N ARG A 783 21.32 -43.52 -15.79
CA ARG A 783 21.92 -44.59 -16.60
C ARG A 783 22.99 -45.39 -15.82
N ASN A 784 23.72 -44.73 -14.94
CA ASN A 784 24.76 -45.33 -14.11
C ASN A 784 24.32 -45.37 -12.64
N ASN A 785 24.40 -46.54 -12.01
CA ASN A 785 23.99 -46.73 -10.61
C ASN A 785 25.04 -46.24 -9.58
N ASP A 786 25.92 -45.31 -9.96
CA ASP A 786 26.98 -44.76 -9.10
C ASP A 786 26.40 -43.84 -8.01
N ALA A 787 26.59 -44.23 -6.74
CA ALA A 787 26.16 -43.46 -5.57
C ALA A 787 26.80 -42.07 -5.49
N ARG A 788 28.04 -41.92 -5.98
CA ARG A 788 28.75 -40.63 -6.03
C ARG A 788 28.09 -39.67 -7.01
N LEU A 789 27.65 -40.19 -8.15
CA LEU A 789 26.98 -39.44 -9.20
C LEU A 789 25.58 -39.00 -8.76
N LYS A 790 24.84 -39.88 -8.09
CA LYS A 790 23.56 -39.55 -7.42
C LYS A 790 23.73 -38.44 -6.39
N SER A 791 24.75 -38.56 -5.53
CA SER A 791 25.04 -37.54 -4.51
C SER A 791 25.41 -36.18 -5.14
N LYS A 792 26.16 -36.17 -6.26
CA LYS A 792 26.44 -34.94 -7.02
C LYS A 792 25.18 -34.32 -7.59
N PHE A 793 24.32 -35.12 -8.23
CA PHE A 793 23.04 -34.64 -8.76
C PHE A 793 22.20 -33.98 -7.66
N HIS A 794 22.07 -34.60 -6.50
CA HIS A 794 21.26 -34.07 -5.40
C HIS A 794 21.81 -32.76 -4.81
N PHE A 795 23.13 -32.59 -4.76
CA PHE A 795 23.75 -31.33 -4.35
C PHE A 795 23.52 -30.22 -5.39
N PHE A 796 23.82 -30.49 -6.68
CA PHE A 796 23.63 -29.51 -7.76
C PHE A 796 22.16 -29.16 -7.98
N PHE A 797 21.23 -30.08 -7.73
CA PHE A 797 19.80 -29.79 -7.80
C PHE A 797 19.38 -28.78 -6.72
N LEU A 798 19.86 -28.92 -5.47
CA LEU A 798 19.58 -27.94 -4.42
C LEU A 798 20.27 -26.59 -4.68
N LEU A 799 21.49 -26.62 -5.23
CA LEU A 799 22.20 -25.44 -5.69
C LEU A 799 21.41 -24.70 -6.78
N PHE A 800 20.88 -25.43 -7.75
CA PHE A 800 20.04 -24.90 -8.83
C PHE A 800 18.77 -24.24 -8.30
N LEU A 801 18.05 -24.89 -7.38
CA LEU A 801 16.88 -24.28 -6.73
C LEU A 801 17.26 -22.97 -6.01
N THR A 802 18.40 -22.95 -5.31
CA THR A 802 18.90 -21.74 -4.64
C THR A 802 19.23 -20.63 -5.64
N TRP A 803 19.91 -20.96 -6.74
CA TRP A 803 20.24 -20.02 -7.81
C TRP A 803 19.01 -19.43 -8.48
N MET A 804 17.95 -20.23 -8.64
CA MET A 804 16.67 -19.76 -9.19
C MET A 804 16.07 -18.63 -8.33
N TRP A 805 16.07 -18.78 -7.00
CA TRP A 805 15.61 -17.71 -6.10
C TRP A 805 16.53 -16.49 -6.10
N VAL A 806 17.86 -16.68 -6.16
CA VAL A 806 18.81 -15.58 -6.32
C VAL A 806 18.56 -14.81 -7.61
N LEU A 807 18.29 -15.49 -8.72
CA LEU A 807 17.94 -14.86 -10.00
C LEU A 807 16.64 -14.08 -9.92
N ILE A 808 15.57 -14.66 -9.36
CA ILE A 808 14.28 -13.98 -9.19
C ILE A 808 14.45 -12.67 -8.43
N LEU A 809 15.16 -12.70 -7.31
CA LEU A 809 15.37 -11.54 -6.45
C LEU A 809 16.26 -10.45 -7.07
N ASN A 810 17.11 -10.79 -8.05
CA ASN A 810 17.98 -9.84 -8.75
C ASN A 810 17.48 -9.47 -10.16
N SER A 811 16.32 -9.99 -10.58
CA SER A 811 15.73 -9.69 -11.89
C SER A 811 15.40 -8.21 -12.14
N PRO A 812 15.03 -7.37 -11.14
CA PRO A 812 14.78 -5.94 -11.38
C PRO A 812 15.98 -5.20 -11.98
N SER A 813 17.19 -5.48 -11.51
CA SER A 813 18.43 -4.87 -12.04
C SER A 813 18.63 -5.18 -13.52
N LEU A 814 18.29 -6.41 -13.95
CA LEU A 814 18.36 -6.81 -15.36
C LEU A 814 17.36 -6.04 -16.21
N ILE A 815 16.11 -5.94 -15.76
CA ILE A 815 15.03 -5.25 -16.48
C ILE A 815 15.41 -3.78 -16.71
N ILE A 816 15.95 -3.12 -15.69
CA ILE A 816 16.28 -1.70 -15.74
C ILE A 816 17.52 -1.44 -16.59
N TRP A 817 18.52 -2.32 -16.50
CA TRP A 817 19.69 -2.24 -17.39
C TRP A 817 19.26 -2.39 -18.86
N VAL A 818 18.43 -3.37 -19.20
CA VAL A 818 17.91 -3.55 -20.57
C VAL A 818 17.17 -2.30 -21.05
N LYS A 819 16.33 -1.70 -20.21
CA LYS A 819 15.59 -0.48 -20.56
C LYS A 819 16.50 0.73 -20.81
N ASN A 820 17.61 0.85 -20.08
CA ASN A 820 18.48 2.03 -20.11
C ASN A 820 19.79 1.84 -20.89
N VAL A 821 19.99 0.69 -21.54
CA VAL A 821 21.22 0.36 -22.28
C VAL A 821 21.54 1.34 -23.40
N GLN A 822 20.52 2.00 -23.97
CA GLN A 822 20.67 3.03 -24.99
C GLN A 822 21.31 4.34 -24.48
N TYR A 823 21.21 4.60 -23.17
CA TYR A 823 21.73 5.80 -22.53
C TYR A 823 23.06 5.54 -21.81
N SER A 824 23.19 4.37 -21.17
CA SER A 824 24.42 3.93 -20.50
C SER A 824 24.58 2.42 -20.62
N HIS A 825 25.76 1.99 -21.07
CA HIS A 825 26.08 0.56 -21.17
C HIS A 825 26.26 -0.12 -19.80
N SER A 826 26.61 0.64 -18.76
CA SER A 826 26.79 0.12 -17.40
C SER A 826 25.71 0.67 -16.48
N LEU A 827 25.18 -0.18 -15.60
CA LEU A 827 24.24 0.24 -14.57
C LEU A 827 25.03 0.87 -13.41
N ALA A 828 24.98 2.20 -13.25
CA ALA A 828 25.85 2.96 -12.35
C ALA A 828 25.81 2.44 -10.91
N GLU A 829 24.62 2.38 -10.32
CA GLU A 829 24.38 1.87 -8.97
C GLU A 829 23.69 0.50 -9.00
N ASP A 830 24.43 -0.53 -9.40
CA ASP A 830 23.89 -1.88 -9.54
C ASP A 830 23.93 -2.68 -8.21
N PRO A 831 22.77 -2.96 -7.57
CA PRO A 831 22.70 -3.74 -6.34
C PRO A 831 23.05 -5.22 -6.55
N SER A 832 23.03 -5.70 -7.79
CA SER A 832 23.33 -7.08 -8.16
C SER A 832 24.80 -7.27 -8.55
N ARG A 833 25.61 -6.22 -8.60
CA ARG A 833 27.01 -6.29 -9.07
C ARG A 833 27.84 -7.29 -8.27
N ILE A 834 27.79 -7.16 -6.94
CA ILE A 834 28.53 -8.04 -6.01
C ILE A 834 27.97 -9.45 -6.04
N THR A 835 26.64 -9.60 -6.04
CA THR A 835 25.99 -10.92 -6.04
C THR A 835 26.24 -11.69 -7.34
N GLY A 836 26.26 -11.00 -8.49
CA GLY A 836 26.61 -11.57 -9.78
C GLY A 836 28.07 -12.03 -9.85
N PHE A 837 29.00 -11.16 -9.46
CA PHE A 837 30.42 -11.48 -9.45
C PHE A 837 30.75 -12.66 -8.53
N LEU A 838 30.33 -12.59 -7.26
CA LEU A 838 30.56 -13.66 -6.29
C LEU A 838 29.83 -14.95 -6.70
N GLY A 839 28.60 -14.84 -7.20
CA GLY A 839 27.83 -15.98 -7.70
C GLY A 839 28.57 -16.71 -8.83
N SER A 840 29.06 -15.99 -9.83
CA SER A 840 29.81 -16.60 -10.94
C SER A 840 31.10 -17.29 -10.48
N ILE A 841 31.83 -16.70 -9.52
CA ILE A 841 33.03 -17.32 -8.93
C ILE A 841 32.67 -18.59 -8.14
N LEU A 842 31.62 -18.55 -7.32
CA LEU A 842 31.20 -19.71 -6.54
C LEU A 842 30.80 -20.87 -7.45
N LEU A 843 30.06 -20.60 -8.53
CA LEU A 843 29.72 -21.63 -9.51
C LEU A 843 30.97 -22.18 -10.21
N PHE A 844 31.94 -21.33 -10.57
CA PHE A 844 33.23 -21.78 -11.11
C PHE A 844 33.92 -22.76 -10.15
N ILE A 845 33.99 -22.44 -8.84
CA ILE A 845 34.59 -23.33 -7.83
C ILE A 845 33.84 -24.67 -7.75
N PHE A 846 32.50 -24.65 -7.70
CA PHE A 846 31.72 -25.88 -7.64
C PHE A 846 31.85 -26.75 -8.90
N LEU A 847 32.04 -26.15 -10.07
CA LEU A 847 32.28 -26.88 -11.31
C LEU A 847 33.71 -27.44 -11.39
N LEU A 848 34.71 -26.70 -10.91
CA LEU A 848 36.12 -27.10 -10.93
C LEU A 848 36.40 -28.30 -10.02
N CYS A 849 35.64 -28.42 -8.92
CA CYS A 849 35.81 -29.50 -7.97
C CYS A 849 35.07 -30.75 -8.48
N ASP A 850 35.81 -31.69 -9.05
CA ASP A 850 35.32 -32.96 -9.58
C ASP A 850 34.64 -33.84 -8.50
N THR A 851 34.68 -33.44 -7.23
CA THR A 851 34.05 -34.12 -6.11
C THR A 851 33.59 -33.06 -5.10
N PRO A 852 32.29 -32.91 -4.82
CA PRO A 852 31.83 -32.03 -3.74
C PRO A 852 32.08 -32.62 -2.34
N PHE A 853 32.94 -33.65 -2.23
CA PHE A 853 33.12 -34.49 -1.04
C PHE A 853 34.54 -34.45 -0.47
N SER A 854 35.44 -33.63 -1.03
CA SER A 854 36.66 -33.22 -0.35
C SER A 854 36.27 -32.23 0.76
N GLY A 855 36.52 -32.59 2.02
CA GLY A 855 36.36 -31.69 3.17
C GLY A 855 35.46 -32.24 4.28
N ARG A 856 35.20 -33.56 4.31
CA ARG A 856 34.19 -34.19 5.21
C ARG A 856 34.29 -33.76 6.68
N SER A 857 35.50 -33.56 7.21
CA SER A 857 35.71 -33.12 8.60
C SER A 857 35.18 -31.71 8.89
N ALA A 858 35.24 -30.81 7.90
CA ALA A 858 34.79 -29.42 8.05
C ALA A 858 33.28 -29.23 7.80
N PHE A 859 32.64 -30.11 7.02
CA PHE A 859 31.23 -29.95 6.65
C PHE A 859 30.25 -29.95 7.83
N LYS A 860 30.59 -30.59 8.96
CA LYS A 860 29.79 -30.50 10.18
C LYS A 860 29.78 -29.07 10.73
N MET A 861 30.94 -28.42 10.81
CA MET A 861 31.08 -27.02 11.24
C MET A 861 30.41 -26.06 10.27
N VAL A 862 30.62 -26.25 8.95
CA VAL A 862 29.93 -25.45 7.92
C VAL A 862 28.41 -25.60 8.03
N GLY A 863 27.90 -26.81 8.30
CA GLY A 863 26.47 -27.02 8.54
C GLY A 863 25.92 -26.23 9.72
N TYR A 864 26.68 -26.06 10.81
CA TYR A 864 26.29 -25.16 11.90
C TYR A 864 26.35 -23.68 11.52
N ALA A 865 27.34 -23.28 10.72
CA ALA A 865 27.44 -21.91 10.22
C ALA A 865 26.26 -21.55 9.29
N VAL A 866 25.90 -22.43 8.33
CA VAL A 866 24.74 -22.24 7.44
C VAL A 866 23.44 -22.19 8.24
N HIS A 867 23.32 -23.00 9.30
CA HIS A 867 22.17 -22.93 10.20
C HIS A 867 22.06 -21.56 10.88
N ALA A 868 23.16 -21.04 11.44
CA ALA A 868 23.20 -19.71 12.06
C ALA A 868 22.87 -18.59 11.04
N LEU A 869 23.42 -18.66 9.83
CA LEU A 869 23.09 -17.74 8.74
C LEU A 869 21.61 -17.80 8.35
N SER A 870 21.01 -19.00 8.35
CA SER A 870 19.57 -19.18 8.11
C SER A 870 18.72 -18.52 9.22
N THR A 871 19.19 -18.56 10.47
CA THR A 871 18.52 -17.86 11.57
C THR A 871 18.63 -16.35 11.41
N LEU A 872 19.83 -15.84 11.11
CA LEU A 872 20.06 -14.41 10.91
C LEU A 872 19.28 -13.86 9.71
N LEU A 873 19.11 -14.65 8.64
CA LEU A 873 18.25 -14.33 7.51
C LEU A 873 16.80 -14.04 7.96
N LEU A 874 16.25 -14.84 8.88
CA LEU A 874 14.89 -14.60 9.41
C LEU A 874 14.80 -13.34 10.29
N VAL A 875 15.92 -12.88 10.87
CA VAL A 875 15.94 -11.68 11.71
C VAL A 875 16.14 -10.41 10.88
N TYR A 876 16.98 -10.47 9.85
CA TYR A 876 17.50 -9.29 9.14
C TYR A 876 17.23 -9.24 7.64
N GLY A 877 16.60 -10.26 7.04
CA GLY A 877 16.33 -10.29 5.59
C GLY A 877 14.87 -10.50 5.22
N VAL A 878 13.94 -10.45 6.17
CA VAL A 878 12.51 -10.69 5.93
C VAL A 878 11.81 -9.48 5.30
N GLU A 879 12.14 -8.27 5.75
CA GLU A 879 11.70 -7.01 5.12
C GLU A 879 12.76 -6.48 4.16
N SER A 880 14.04 -6.58 4.55
CA SER A 880 15.21 -6.19 3.78
C SER A 880 15.58 -7.25 2.72
N ILE A 881 14.68 -7.52 1.78
CA ILE A 881 14.77 -8.62 0.81
C ILE A 881 16.08 -8.60 0.01
N PHE A 882 16.63 -7.41 -0.28
CA PHE A 882 17.93 -7.26 -0.94
C PHE A 882 19.08 -7.99 -0.24
N ARG A 883 18.97 -8.30 1.06
CA ARG A 883 19.97 -9.07 1.83
C ARG A 883 19.88 -10.58 1.59
N VAL A 884 18.73 -11.09 1.15
CA VAL A 884 18.47 -12.53 0.99
C VAL A 884 19.48 -13.19 0.02
N PRO A 885 19.79 -12.63 -1.16
CA PRO A 885 20.81 -13.18 -2.05
C PRO A 885 22.20 -13.24 -1.40
N TYR A 886 22.57 -12.25 -0.58
CA TYR A 886 23.85 -12.24 0.15
C TYR A 886 23.93 -13.37 1.17
N PHE A 887 22.86 -13.61 1.95
CA PHE A 887 22.82 -14.76 2.88
C PHE A 887 22.96 -16.11 2.15
N ALA A 888 22.32 -16.25 0.98
CA ALA A 888 22.47 -17.43 0.15
C ALA A 888 23.92 -17.61 -0.32
N LEU A 889 24.53 -16.58 -0.91
CA LEU A 889 25.90 -16.64 -1.44
C LEU A 889 26.96 -16.82 -0.34
N VAL A 890 26.82 -16.17 0.82
CA VAL A 890 27.73 -16.36 1.96
C VAL A 890 27.65 -17.80 2.49
N SER A 891 26.45 -18.37 2.55
CA SER A 891 26.26 -19.78 2.94
C SER A 891 26.95 -20.72 1.94
N LEU A 892 26.87 -20.42 0.64
CA LEU A 892 27.50 -21.20 -0.42
C LEU A 892 29.03 -21.01 -0.44
N ALA A 893 29.53 -19.81 -0.14
CA ALA A 893 30.95 -19.55 0.04
C ALA A 893 31.53 -20.36 1.21
N ALA A 894 30.80 -20.45 2.34
CA ALA A 894 31.20 -21.29 3.46
C ALA A 894 31.31 -22.77 3.09
N VAL A 895 30.49 -23.25 2.14
CA VAL A 895 30.60 -24.61 1.58
C VAL A 895 31.78 -24.75 0.63
N ALA A 896 32.06 -23.73 -0.19
CA ALA A 896 33.16 -23.75 -1.14
C ALA A 896 34.56 -23.75 -0.48
N LEU A 897 34.71 -23.06 0.66
CA LEU A 897 36.01 -22.87 1.34
C LEU A 897 36.74 -24.19 1.70
N PRO A 898 36.13 -25.16 2.41
CA PRO A 898 36.80 -26.44 2.70
C PRO A 898 37.16 -27.25 1.45
N ILE A 899 36.33 -27.15 0.40
CA ILE A 899 36.53 -27.88 -0.86
C ILE A 899 37.82 -27.37 -1.53
N VAL A 900 37.98 -26.04 -1.61
CA VAL A 900 39.19 -25.40 -2.17
C VAL A 900 40.42 -25.71 -1.31
N ALA A 901 40.32 -25.59 0.02
CA ALA A 901 41.44 -25.85 0.93
C ALA A 901 41.97 -27.29 0.79
N GLN A 902 41.07 -28.27 0.62
CA GLN A 902 41.47 -29.65 0.44
C GLN A 902 42.06 -29.93 -0.95
N GLU A 903 41.54 -29.32 -2.01
CA GLU A 903 42.13 -29.44 -3.36
C GLU A 903 43.53 -28.82 -3.43
N LEU A 904 43.75 -27.68 -2.77
CA LEU A 904 45.08 -27.07 -2.68
C LEU A 904 46.06 -27.98 -1.91
N THR A 905 45.67 -28.50 -0.74
CA THR A 905 46.53 -29.42 0.03
C THR A 905 46.81 -30.72 -0.71
N ALA A 906 45.86 -31.27 -1.46
CA ALA A 906 46.05 -32.44 -2.31
C ALA A 906 47.01 -32.18 -3.49
N LYS A 907 47.03 -30.96 -4.04
CA LYS A 907 48.02 -30.57 -5.06
C LYS A 907 49.40 -30.34 -4.48
N PHE A 908 49.51 -29.75 -3.29
CA PHE A 908 50.80 -29.54 -2.61
C PHE A 908 51.46 -30.84 -2.13
N SER A 909 50.67 -31.85 -1.72
CA SER A 909 51.18 -33.17 -1.35
C SER A 909 51.57 -34.04 -2.55
N ARG A 910 51.15 -33.68 -3.77
CA ARG A 910 51.57 -34.29 -5.05
C ARG A 910 52.76 -33.58 -5.70
N ARG A 911 53.66 -32.96 -4.93
CA ARG A 911 55.00 -32.64 -5.47
C ARG A 911 55.74 -33.95 -5.77
N PRO A 912 56.39 -34.09 -6.93
CA PRO A 912 57.14 -35.30 -7.25
C PRO A 912 58.22 -35.49 -6.18
N LYS A 913 58.34 -36.71 -5.66
CA LYS A 913 59.60 -37.12 -5.04
C LYS A 913 60.68 -36.95 -6.12
N THR A 914 61.51 -35.93 -5.97
CA THR A 914 62.82 -35.89 -6.62
C THR A 914 63.72 -36.86 -5.89
N GLU A 915 64.46 -37.61 -6.71
CA GLU A 915 65.34 -38.77 -6.45
C GLU A 915 64.64 -40.12 -6.33
#